data_AF-A0A1Y6FL43-F1
#
_entry.id   AF-A0A1Y6FL43-F1
#
_cell.length_a   1.000
_cell.length_b   1.000
_cell.length_c   1.000
_cell.angle_alpha   90.00
_cell.angle_beta   90.00
_cell.angle_gamma   90.00
#
_symmetry.space_group_name_H-M   'P 1'
#
loop_
_entity.id
_entity.type
_entity.pdbx_description
1 polymer ?
#
loop_
_entity_poly.entity_id
_entity_poly.type
_entity_poly.pdbx_seq_one_letter_code
_entity_poly.pdbx_strand_id
1 'polypeptide(L)'
;MKHVVPDQRRLRRVGRGLTGLALVSALGVASLAAGASPALAAVVPAVLDYSFDDVSSVATSAAIPDASGNGFGATVVGTGAELTAGPTGLAGDKALKLPGGASTSTAAYLSIAPGVVADGATDLTISAWVKWDGANPCTWPFALGSAVEHHVFATTQCGSGAYGAIRDGSEVRASGAKPVPADVWTHLAVVVDGGTSVSTYVDGELAGTAPITYTAAAAEGTSTFSGYVGKSFYAPDALWGGVIDDVEVHDSALTAADLKDGQAPVYEALAQSDTAVDLGDVSRVTASLTLPTTGASGSALSWVSSNPAVIAADGTVTRPAAGQPDATVTLTPTATRGGATATGAGITATVIAYPEGQNAESELAAAVSGALAASPQFASDVLGSLTLPESGADLPAVAALAGASTAVITWESSSDAISAVDAGSGEDVTKKGAVTRGSSDTAVTLTATVSVPGTASVVVPFELTVPALAGPTAEDLEAYMFVYFTGDSIDGEKLRFAVSEGNNALDWDELNDAQPVLESTLGTKGLRDPFIMRSPEGDRFFLIATDLSVGRSGWGGAVGNGSHYLEIWESTDLVNWGEQRHVEVNLPNAGMTWAPEATYDATIDAYVVYWTSSLYTDETRTQGDGNGPQIMTSITRDFRTFTEPTSWFKAADLPSLKPENGLIDSTVLEEDGTFYRFTKATQVTGCPSPDIIGQKSETLRATTASGSWEQIDDCIGRTAGTPEVEGPSVFKANPGDESGYKYFLWVDNYGGVGYIPLGTGSLEGDIQWDYPANFSLPTSPRHGSVLAITREERDALAAKWGANLLVTSVEPVEVEVRAGATSVALPGTLSATFADGSVRELSVTWDSVTSADLAAAGSLTVRGDLSNGAATRATATVTITAVPTEPGTVTPTPGPSTPGTSTSGTSTSGTPGVVAPGASASDAAGLARTGLEVLLPSALGSLLLAAGIIMMIARKRRRSMTD
;
A
#
# COMPACT_ATOMS: atom_id res chain seq x y z
N MET A 1 -0.71 -28.25 56.31
CA MET A 1 -1.42 -28.82 57.48
C MET A 1 -1.10 -30.32 57.61
N LYS A 2 -1.72 -31.05 58.55
CA LYS A 2 -1.38 -32.46 58.89
C LYS A 2 -1.96 -33.50 57.91
N HIS A 3 -1.23 -34.61 57.72
CA HIS A 3 -1.64 -36.06 57.68
C HIS A 3 -2.94 -36.50 56.92
N VAL A 4 -3.10 -37.70 56.32
CA VAL A 4 -2.32 -38.96 56.12
C VAL A 4 -3.09 -39.77 55.02
N VAL A 5 -2.47 -40.35 53.96
CA VAL A 5 -1.91 -41.73 53.82
C VAL A 5 -2.95 -42.85 54.09
N PRO A 6 -3.04 -44.02 53.38
CA PRO A 6 -2.05 -44.78 52.57
C PRO A 6 -2.56 -45.22 51.15
N ASP A 7 -2.00 -46.20 50.41
CA ASP A 7 -0.62 -46.61 50.02
C ASP A 7 -0.64 -47.99 49.29
N GLN A 8 0.36 -48.27 48.45
CA GLN A 8 0.74 -49.57 47.83
C GLN A 8 -0.13 -50.10 46.65
N ARG A 9 0.43 -50.83 45.66
CA ARG A 9 1.61 -51.74 45.72
C ARG A 9 2.53 -51.74 44.48
N ARG A 10 3.84 -51.61 44.74
CA ARG A 10 4.98 -52.49 44.32
C ARG A 10 5.29 -52.63 42.80
N LEU A 11 6.55 -52.80 42.35
CA LEU A 11 7.88 -52.84 43.01
C LEU A 11 9.02 -52.50 42.00
N ARG A 12 10.22 -52.17 42.50
CA ARG A 12 11.42 -51.80 41.72
C ARG A 12 12.31 -53.01 41.37
N ARG A 13 13.04 -52.95 40.24
CA ARG A 13 14.54 -52.90 40.11
C ARG A 13 14.98 -53.04 38.63
N VAL A 14 15.75 -52.12 38.05
CA VAL A 14 17.23 -51.88 38.12
C VAL A 14 18.06 -52.87 37.29
N GLY A 15 18.80 -52.34 36.30
CA GLY A 15 19.88 -53.04 35.58
C GLY A 15 20.52 -52.18 34.47
N ARG A 16 21.83 -51.90 34.56
CA ARG A 16 22.69 -51.36 33.48
C ARG A 16 23.63 -52.49 33.03
N GLY A 17 23.98 -52.60 31.74
CA GLY A 17 25.21 -53.32 31.34
C GLY A 17 25.25 -53.96 29.94
N LEU A 18 25.68 -53.18 28.94
CA LEU A 18 26.71 -53.48 27.92
C LEU A 18 26.76 -54.82 27.12
N THR A 19 27.25 -54.66 25.87
CA THR A 19 27.80 -55.65 24.92
C THR A 19 26.86 -56.67 24.26
N GLY A 20 26.90 -56.71 22.92
CA GLY A 20 26.23 -57.68 22.06
C GLY A 20 26.36 -57.28 20.58
N LEU A 21 27.26 -57.92 19.84
CA LEU A 21 27.57 -57.60 18.43
C LEU A 21 26.68 -58.40 17.47
N ALA A 22 26.08 -57.77 16.46
CA ALA A 22 25.46 -58.46 15.32
C ALA A 22 25.45 -57.58 14.05
N LEU A 23 26.24 -57.96 13.04
CA LEU A 23 25.97 -57.57 11.65
C LEU A 23 24.83 -58.47 11.12
N VAL A 24 23.90 -57.89 10.36
CA VAL A 24 22.92 -58.66 9.57
C VAL A 24 23.07 -58.28 8.10
N SER A 25 24.02 -58.93 7.42
CA SER A 25 24.20 -58.82 5.97
C SER A 25 23.15 -59.68 5.26
N ALA A 26 21.94 -59.15 5.08
CA ALA A 26 20.85 -59.84 4.41
C ALA A 26 21.02 -59.85 2.88
N LEU A 27 21.85 -60.75 2.35
CA LEU A 27 21.80 -61.11 0.93
C LEU A 27 20.50 -61.89 0.64
N GLY A 28 19.42 -61.15 0.44
CA GLY A 28 18.16 -61.68 -0.07
C GLY A 28 18.30 -62.08 -1.53
N VAL A 29 18.66 -63.34 -1.78
CA VAL A 29 18.59 -63.91 -3.14
C VAL A 29 17.12 -64.01 -3.53
N ALA A 30 16.62 -62.98 -4.22
CA ALA A 30 15.29 -62.96 -4.79
C ALA A 30 15.21 -64.06 -5.87
N SER A 31 14.68 -65.21 -5.49
CA SER A 31 14.30 -66.25 -6.45
C SER A 31 13.32 -65.67 -7.44
N LEU A 32 13.62 -65.74 -8.73
CA LEU A 32 12.65 -65.40 -9.79
C LEU A 32 11.51 -66.43 -9.77
N ALA A 33 10.53 -66.20 -8.89
CA ALA A 33 9.17 -66.60 -9.20
C ALA A 33 8.79 -65.85 -10.47
N ALA A 34 8.55 -66.60 -11.55
CA ALA A 34 7.85 -66.06 -12.71
C ALA A 34 6.40 -65.77 -12.25
N GLY A 35 6.19 -64.59 -11.67
CA GLY A 35 4.86 -64.08 -11.43
C GLY A 35 4.12 -64.11 -12.76
N ALA A 36 2.92 -64.66 -12.76
CA ALA A 36 2.07 -64.55 -13.93
C ALA A 36 1.93 -63.06 -14.27
N SER A 37 2.09 -62.71 -15.54
CA SER A 37 1.71 -61.37 -16.01
C SER A 37 0.32 -61.08 -15.48
N PRO A 38 0.04 -59.88 -14.93
CA PRO A 38 -1.34 -59.51 -14.65
C PRO A 38 -2.12 -59.71 -15.94
N ALA A 39 -3.27 -60.38 -15.85
CA ALA A 39 -4.20 -60.35 -16.96
C ALA A 39 -4.54 -58.87 -17.19
N LEU A 40 -4.42 -58.38 -18.44
CA LEU A 40 -4.88 -57.02 -18.74
C LEU A 40 -6.32 -56.90 -18.25
N ALA A 41 -6.62 -55.81 -17.54
CA ALA A 41 -7.99 -55.41 -17.33
C ALA A 41 -8.67 -55.32 -18.70
N ALA A 42 -9.89 -55.84 -18.81
CA ALA A 42 -10.64 -55.71 -20.04
C ALA A 42 -11.13 -54.25 -20.11
N VAL A 43 -10.45 -53.43 -20.91
CA VAL A 43 -10.88 -52.05 -21.21
C VAL A 43 -12.35 -52.10 -21.62
N VAL A 44 -13.18 -51.31 -20.94
CA VAL A 44 -14.62 -51.26 -21.20
C VAL A 44 -14.81 -50.68 -22.60
N PRO A 45 -15.45 -51.40 -23.56
CA PRO A 45 -15.61 -50.87 -24.90
C PRO A 45 -16.40 -49.56 -24.90
N ALA A 46 -16.00 -48.62 -25.77
CA ALA A 46 -16.76 -47.41 -26.01
C ALA A 46 -17.93 -47.69 -26.98
N VAL A 47 -19.04 -46.99 -26.75
CA VAL A 47 -20.19 -46.87 -27.66
C VAL A 47 -19.89 -45.84 -28.76
N LEU A 48 -19.09 -44.83 -28.44
CA LEU A 48 -18.54 -43.84 -29.37
C LEU A 48 -17.09 -43.55 -29.03
N ASP A 49 -16.24 -43.44 -30.03
CA ASP A 49 -14.83 -43.05 -29.90
C ASP A 49 -14.45 -42.09 -31.04
N TYR A 50 -13.96 -40.91 -30.70
CA TYR A 50 -13.26 -40.00 -31.63
C TYR A 50 -11.81 -39.76 -31.17
N SER A 51 -10.90 -40.70 -31.46
CA SER A 51 -9.43 -40.55 -31.31
C SER A 51 -8.76 -39.69 -32.40
N PHE A 52 -9.51 -39.20 -33.39
CA PHE A 52 -9.09 -38.32 -34.50
C PHE A 52 -7.87 -38.75 -35.37
N ASP A 53 -7.18 -39.85 -35.04
CA ASP A 53 -5.99 -40.41 -35.69
C ASP A 53 -6.16 -40.73 -37.18
N ASP A 54 -7.29 -41.28 -37.60
CA ASP A 54 -7.57 -41.58 -39.01
C ASP A 54 -8.26 -40.40 -39.75
N VAL A 55 -8.40 -39.23 -39.11
CA VAL A 55 -8.97 -38.04 -39.76
C VAL A 55 -8.02 -37.49 -40.81
N SER A 56 -8.57 -37.28 -42.01
CA SER A 56 -7.89 -36.74 -43.20
C SER A 56 -8.38 -35.33 -43.58
N SER A 57 -9.47 -34.85 -42.99
CA SER A 57 -9.95 -33.48 -43.19
C SER A 57 -10.86 -33.03 -42.03
N VAL A 58 -10.68 -31.78 -41.59
CA VAL A 58 -11.53 -31.07 -40.61
C VAL A 58 -12.20 -29.83 -41.23
N ALA A 59 -12.39 -29.84 -42.55
CA ALA A 59 -13.12 -28.79 -43.25
C ALA A 59 -14.62 -28.81 -42.90
N THR A 60 -15.35 -27.72 -43.15
CA THR A 60 -16.80 -27.65 -42.97
C THR A 60 -17.51 -28.79 -43.69
N SER A 61 -18.41 -29.49 -42.99
CA SER A 61 -19.12 -30.68 -43.45
C SER A 61 -18.23 -31.90 -43.76
N ALA A 62 -16.97 -31.93 -43.30
CA ALA A 62 -16.21 -33.17 -43.19
C ALA A 62 -16.83 -34.08 -42.11
N ALA A 63 -16.68 -35.39 -42.30
CA ALA A 63 -17.07 -36.39 -41.33
C ALA A 63 -15.87 -36.80 -40.47
N ILE A 64 -16.05 -36.83 -39.16
CA ILE A 64 -15.13 -37.46 -38.21
C ILE A 64 -15.59 -38.93 -38.07
N PRO A 65 -14.71 -39.91 -38.29
CA PRO A 65 -15.06 -41.32 -38.12
C PRO A 65 -15.27 -41.64 -36.63
N ASP A 66 -16.19 -42.56 -36.36
CA ASP A 66 -16.33 -43.19 -35.05
C ASP A 66 -15.50 -44.48 -35.03
N ALA A 67 -14.44 -44.50 -34.21
CA ALA A 67 -13.46 -45.59 -34.16
C ALA A 67 -13.96 -46.81 -33.36
N SER A 68 -15.01 -46.66 -32.55
CA SER A 68 -15.68 -47.79 -31.88
C SER A 68 -16.32 -48.78 -32.87
N GLY A 69 -16.61 -48.31 -34.09
CA GLY A 69 -17.23 -49.08 -35.16
C GLY A 69 -18.76 -49.19 -35.08
N ASN A 70 -19.41 -48.52 -34.12
CA ASN A 70 -20.86 -48.52 -33.98
C ASN A 70 -21.57 -47.63 -35.03
N GLY A 71 -20.87 -46.64 -35.58
CA GLY A 71 -21.27 -45.84 -36.74
C GLY A 71 -21.65 -44.39 -36.44
N PHE A 72 -21.36 -43.88 -35.24
CA PHE A 72 -21.82 -42.57 -34.77
C PHE A 72 -20.91 -41.40 -35.20
N GLY A 73 -20.39 -41.41 -36.43
CA GLY A 73 -19.44 -40.39 -36.91
C GLY A 73 -19.98 -38.96 -36.87
N ALA A 74 -19.21 -38.02 -36.30
CA ALA A 74 -19.61 -36.61 -36.21
C ALA A 74 -19.47 -35.86 -37.54
N THR A 75 -20.14 -34.72 -37.66
CA THR A 75 -19.98 -33.75 -38.76
C THR A 75 -19.39 -32.44 -38.25
N VAL A 76 -18.35 -31.93 -38.91
CA VAL A 76 -17.78 -30.61 -38.63
C VAL A 76 -18.76 -29.51 -39.08
N VAL A 77 -19.14 -28.62 -38.15
CA VAL A 77 -19.94 -27.42 -38.41
C VAL A 77 -19.04 -26.20 -38.18
N GLY A 78 -19.22 -25.14 -38.98
CA GLY A 78 -18.37 -23.94 -38.89
C GLY A 78 -17.01 -24.08 -39.59
N THR A 79 -16.06 -23.23 -39.22
CA THR A 79 -14.76 -23.05 -39.91
C THR A 79 -13.63 -22.80 -38.91
N GLY A 80 -12.39 -23.10 -39.31
CA GLY A 80 -11.19 -22.83 -38.50
C GLY A 80 -10.79 -23.96 -37.53
N ALA A 81 -11.36 -25.16 -37.69
CA ALA A 81 -10.80 -26.36 -37.06
C ALA A 81 -9.46 -26.73 -37.72
N GLU A 82 -8.54 -27.27 -36.91
CA GLU A 82 -7.22 -27.73 -37.34
C GLU A 82 -6.93 -29.13 -36.76
N LEU A 83 -6.06 -29.91 -37.38
CA LEU A 83 -5.47 -31.10 -36.76
C LEU A 83 -4.09 -30.75 -36.20
N THR A 84 -3.79 -31.23 -35.00
CA THR A 84 -2.51 -31.04 -34.29
C THR A 84 -2.06 -32.38 -33.71
N ALA A 85 -0.85 -32.46 -33.12
CA ALA A 85 -0.45 -33.63 -32.35
C ALA A 85 -1.34 -33.81 -31.10
N GLY A 86 -1.66 -35.05 -30.77
CA GLY A 86 -2.45 -35.43 -29.59
C GLY A 86 -1.68 -35.42 -28.27
N PRO A 87 -2.22 -36.04 -27.21
CA PRO A 87 -1.68 -35.97 -25.85
C PRO A 87 -0.41 -36.80 -25.63
N THR A 88 -0.13 -37.82 -26.45
CA THR A 88 1.13 -38.58 -26.35
C THR A 88 2.30 -37.90 -27.07
N GLY A 89 1.99 -37.05 -28.06
CA GLY A 89 2.96 -36.41 -28.95
C GLY A 89 3.65 -37.37 -29.93
N LEU A 90 3.17 -38.61 -30.07
CA LEU A 90 3.78 -39.63 -30.93
C LEU A 90 3.47 -39.41 -32.42
N ALA A 91 4.22 -40.08 -33.29
CA ALA A 91 4.06 -39.96 -34.74
C ALA A 91 2.87 -40.78 -35.27
N GLY A 92 1.66 -40.23 -35.11
CA GLY A 92 0.38 -40.81 -35.56
C GLY A 92 -0.78 -40.10 -34.85
N ASP A 93 -0.64 -40.06 -33.53
CA ASP A 93 -1.41 -39.36 -32.50
C ASP A 93 -1.81 -37.93 -32.90
N LYS A 94 -3.10 -37.71 -33.18
CA LYS A 94 -3.64 -36.45 -33.71
C LYS A 94 -4.93 -36.01 -33.03
N ALA A 95 -4.89 -34.86 -32.36
CA ALA A 95 -6.08 -34.21 -31.81
C ALA A 95 -6.80 -33.24 -32.78
N LEU A 96 -8.07 -32.97 -32.48
CA LEU A 96 -8.85 -31.88 -33.07
C LEU A 96 -8.66 -30.57 -32.30
N LYS A 97 -8.16 -29.54 -32.96
CA LYS A 97 -8.14 -28.16 -32.45
C LYS A 97 -9.38 -27.39 -32.91
N LEU A 98 -10.12 -26.82 -31.96
CA LEU A 98 -11.28 -25.96 -32.19
C LEU A 98 -10.91 -24.50 -31.86
N PRO A 99 -11.31 -23.51 -32.69
CA PRO A 99 -10.84 -22.13 -32.57
C PRO A 99 -11.60 -21.28 -31.52
N GLY A 100 -12.69 -21.81 -30.94
CA GLY A 100 -13.53 -21.11 -29.96
C GLY A 100 -14.14 -19.79 -30.44
N GLY A 101 -14.74 -19.03 -29.51
CA GLY A 101 -15.20 -17.66 -29.73
C GLY A 101 -16.71 -17.45 -29.51
N ALA A 102 -17.22 -16.26 -29.81
CA ALA A 102 -18.60 -15.89 -29.51
C ALA A 102 -19.65 -16.79 -30.19
N SER A 103 -20.84 -16.93 -29.58
CA SER A 103 -22.03 -17.62 -30.08
C SER A 103 -22.43 -17.28 -31.52
N THR A 104 -22.14 -16.06 -31.95
CA THR A 104 -22.47 -15.50 -33.28
C THR A 104 -21.37 -15.67 -34.32
N SER A 105 -20.24 -16.29 -33.97
CA SER A 105 -19.10 -16.50 -34.86
C SER A 105 -19.30 -17.67 -35.83
N THR A 106 -18.40 -17.81 -36.81
CA THR A 106 -18.34 -18.96 -37.71
C THR A 106 -17.31 -20.02 -37.26
N ALA A 107 -16.90 -20.00 -35.98
CA ALA A 107 -15.95 -20.94 -35.41
C ALA A 107 -16.45 -22.39 -35.48
N ALA A 108 -15.51 -23.34 -35.54
CA ALA A 108 -15.81 -24.75 -35.72
C ALA A 108 -16.26 -25.44 -34.43
N TYR A 109 -17.19 -26.39 -34.57
CA TYR A 109 -17.62 -27.33 -33.54
C TYR A 109 -18.09 -28.63 -34.22
N LEU A 110 -18.22 -29.74 -33.50
CA LEU A 110 -18.76 -30.99 -34.05
C LEU A 110 -20.24 -31.17 -33.69
N SER A 111 -21.02 -31.71 -34.62
CA SER A 111 -22.36 -32.27 -34.37
C SER A 111 -22.27 -33.80 -34.38
N ILE A 112 -22.61 -34.43 -33.26
CA ILE A 112 -22.54 -35.89 -33.06
C ILE A 112 -23.76 -36.56 -33.71
N ALA A 113 -23.57 -37.67 -34.42
CA ALA A 113 -24.66 -38.41 -35.06
C ALA A 113 -25.72 -38.90 -34.06
N PRO A 114 -27.00 -39.04 -34.46
CA PRO A 114 -28.07 -39.49 -33.56
C PRO A 114 -27.93 -40.97 -33.17
N GLY A 115 -28.25 -41.28 -31.92
CA GLY A 115 -28.39 -42.64 -31.38
C GLY A 115 -27.29 -43.10 -30.41
N VAL A 116 -26.35 -42.24 -30.03
CA VAL A 116 -25.23 -42.58 -29.12
C VAL A 116 -25.71 -42.99 -27.73
N VAL A 117 -26.68 -42.26 -27.18
CA VAL A 117 -27.38 -42.63 -25.94
C VAL A 117 -28.68 -43.34 -26.32
N ALA A 118 -28.90 -44.53 -25.77
CA ALA A 118 -30.05 -45.36 -26.08
C ALA A 118 -31.32 -44.96 -25.31
N ASP A 119 -32.49 -45.22 -25.91
CA ASP A 119 -33.80 -45.14 -25.24
C ASP A 119 -33.79 -45.93 -23.92
N GLY A 120 -34.14 -45.26 -22.82
CA GLY A 120 -34.18 -45.85 -21.49
C GLY A 120 -32.81 -46.14 -20.85
N ALA A 121 -31.71 -45.58 -21.35
CA ALA A 121 -30.38 -45.74 -20.75
C ALA A 121 -30.36 -45.41 -19.25
N THR A 122 -29.77 -46.30 -18.44
CA THR A 122 -29.59 -46.12 -17.00
C THR A 122 -28.35 -45.28 -16.71
N ASP A 123 -27.21 -45.69 -17.27
CA ASP A 123 -25.87 -45.25 -16.90
C ASP A 123 -25.12 -44.73 -18.13
N LEU A 124 -24.18 -43.81 -17.91
CA LEU A 124 -23.43 -43.16 -18.98
C LEU A 124 -22.10 -42.63 -18.45
N THR A 125 -21.05 -42.77 -19.25
CA THR A 125 -19.82 -42.00 -19.09
C THR A 125 -19.51 -41.28 -20.40
N ILE A 126 -19.12 -40.01 -20.33
CA ILE A 126 -18.49 -39.29 -21.44
C ILE A 126 -17.15 -38.72 -20.97
N SER A 127 -16.11 -38.95 -21.76
CA SER A 127 -14.71 -38.58 -21.50
C SER A 127 -14.14 -37.79 -22.67
N ALA A 128 -13.10 -37.00 -22.41
CA ALA A 128 -12.16 -36.53 -23.43
C ALA A 128 -10.82 -36.11 -22.81
N TRP A 129 -9.74 -36.20 -23.57
CA TRP A 129 -8.55 -35.41 -23.33
C TRP A 129 -8.79 -33.98 -23.79
N VAL A 130 -8.63 -33.00 -22.90
CA VAL A 130 -8.81 -31.57 -23.19
C VAL A 130 -7.56 -30.77 -22.87
N LYS A 131 -7.23 -29.84 -23.75
CA LYS A 131 -6.19 -28.82 -23.60
C LYS A 131 -6.77 -27.48 -24.05
N TRP A 132 -7.46 -26.79 -23.14
CA TRP A 132 -8.15 -25.55 -23.47
C TRP A 132 -7.21 -24.34 -23.48
N ASP A 133 -7.58 -23.32 -24.25
CA ASP A 133 -6.77 -22.12 -24.51
C ASP A 133 -6.88 -21.03 -23.42
N GLY A 134 -7.64 -21.29 -22.35
CA GLY A 134 -7.93 -20.34 -21.29
C GLY A 134 -8.98 -19.27 -21.64
N ALA A 135 -9.57 -19.31 -22.85
CA ALA A 135 -10.51 -18.29 -23.31
C ALA A 135 -11.98 -18.68 -23.03
N ASN A 136 -12.76 -17.68 -22.59
CA ASN A 136 -14.21 -17.75 -22.36
C ASN A 136 -14.64 -18.80 -21.30
N PRO A 137 -14.77 -18.42 -20.01
CA PRO A 137 -15.30 -19.32 -18.98
C PRO A 137 -16.75 -19.74 -19.26
N CYS A 138 -17.14 -20.85 -18.65
CA CYS A 138 -18.43 -21.54 -18.78
C CYS A 138 -18.72 -22.12 -20.17
N THR A 139 -17.71 -22.22 -21.05
CA THR A 139 -17.81 -22.96 -22.32
C THR A 139 -17.61 -24.47 -22.13
N TRP A 140 -18.17 -25.26 -23.06
CA TRP A 140 -18.31 -26.72 -22.90
C TRP A 140 -17.45 -27.47 -23.95
N PRO A 141 -16.43 -28.26 -23.56
CA PRO A 141 -15.69 -29.10 -24.49
C PRO A 141 -16.56 -30.19 -25.13
N PHE A 142 -17.51 -30.75 -24.38
CA PHE A 142 -18.46 -31.75 -24.88
C PHE A 142 -19.81 -31.69 -24.16
N ALA A 143 -20.87 -32.11 -24.86
CA ALA A 143 -22.17 -32.40 -24.27
C ALA A 143 -22.98 -33.40 -25.12
N LEU A 144 -23.77 -34.24 -24.44
CA LEU A 144 -24.75 -35.14 -25.05
C LEU A 144 -26.17 -34.74 -24.61
N GLY A 145 -27.16 -34.92 -25.46
CA GLY A 145 -28.54 -34.56 -25.19
C GLY A 145 -29.28 -34.00 -26.40
N SER A 146 -30.48 -33.50 -26.15
CA SER A 146 -31.41 -32.99 -27.16
C SER A 146 -31.74 -31.51 -27.02
N ALA A 147 -31.63 -30.95 -25.81
CA ALA A 147 -32.01 -29.55 -25.53
C ALA A 147 -31.39 -28.99 -24.24
N VAL A 148 -31.57 -27.69 -24.02
CA VAL A 148 -31.25 -27.00 -22.75
C VAL A 148 -31.86 -27.69 -21.52
N GLU A 149 -33.00 -28.39 -21.65
CA GLU A 149 -33.64 -29.07 -20.52
C GLU A 149 -33.30 -30.56 -20.39
N HIS A 150 -32.62 -31.16 -21.37
CA HIS A 150 -32.28 -32.60 -21.38
C HIS A 150 -30.88 -32.79 -21.97
N HIS A 151 -29.85 -32.83 -21.10
CA HIS A 151 -28.46 -33.04 -21.47
C HIS A 151 -27.53 -33.43 -20.32
N VAL A 152 -26.33 -33.91 -20.65
CA VAL A 152 -25.12 -33.99 -19.79
C VAL A 152 -23.98 -33.19 -20.44
N PHE A 153 -23.16 -32.52 -19.65
CA PHE A 153 -22.04 -31.70 -20.13
C PHE A 153 -20.89 -31.60 -19.12
N ALA A 154 -19.74 -31.11 -19.60
CA ALA A 154 -18.61 -30.68 -18.76
C ALA A 154 -18.25 -29.22 -19.01
N THR A 155 -17.51 -28.63 -18.06
CA THR A 155 -16.85 -27.32 -18.18
C THR A 155 -15.39 -27.43 -17.75
N THR A 156 -14.49 -26.75 -18.47
CA THR A 156 -13.07 -26.62 -18.11
C THR A 156 -12.86 -25.58 -17.00
N GLN A 157 -13.62 -24.49 -17.02
CA GLN A 157 -13.73 -23.54 -15.90
C GLN A 157 -15.07 -22.82 -15.96
N CYS A 158 -15.81 -22.75 -14.86
CA CYS A 158 -16.98 -21.89 -14.72
C CYS A 158 -17.12 -21.44 -13.25
N GLY A 159 -16.92 -20.15 -13.00
CA GLY A 159 -16.70 -19.63 -11.65
C GLY A 159 -15.34 -20.05 -11.10
N SER A 160 -15.32 -20.59 -9.88
CA SER A 160 -14.10 -20.97 -9.14
C SER A 160 -13.54 -22.37 -9.48
N GLY A 161 -14.17 -23.13 -10.38
CA GLY A 161 -13.81 -24.52 -10.63
C GLY A 161 -14.27 -25.07 -11.97
N ALA A 162 -13.92 -26.32 -12.24
CA ALA A 162 -14.53 -27.14 -13.29
C ALA A 162 -15.72 -27.91 -12.71
N TYR A 163 -16.65 -28.36 -13.56
CA TYR A 163 -17.66 -29.37 -13.20
C TYR A 163 -18.26 -30.06 -14.42
N GLY A 164 -18.60 -31.33 -14.24
CA GLY A 164 -19.63 -32.04 -14.99
C GLY A 164 -21.01 -31.83 -14.39
N ALA A 165 -22.06 -31.91 -15.22
CA ALA A 165 -23.43 -31.76 -14.78
C ALA A 165 -24.41 -32.51 -15.70
N ILE A 166 -25.55 -32.91 -15.13
CA ILE A 166 -26.68 -33.52 -15.83
C ILE A 166 -27.94 -32.69 -15.57
N ARG A 167 -28.82 -32.60 -16.55
CA ARG A 167 -30.08 -31.85 -16.47
C ARG A 167 -31.24 -32.63 -17.08
N ASP A 168 -32.30 -32.76 -16.30
CA ASP A 168 -33.63 -33.18 -16.73
C ASP A 168 -34.67 -32.22 -16.12
N GLY A 169 -34.90 -31.10 -16.79
CA GLY A 169 -35.66 -29.94 -16.33
C GLY A 169 -35.06 -29.17 -15.13
N SER A 170 -34.21 -29.80 -14.32
CA SER A 170 -33.38 -29.16 -13.29
C SER A 170 -31.96 -29.69 -13.37
N GLU A 171 -30.99 -28.81 -13.12
CA GLU A 171 -29.56 -29.07 -13.30
C GLU A 171 -28.91 -29.52 -12.00
N VAL A 172 -28.17 -30.63 -12.02
CA VAL A 172 -27.36 -31.09 -10.90
C VAL A 172 -25.89 -31.12 -11.32
N ARG A 173 -25.05 -30.42 -10.55
CA ARG A 173 -23.61 -30.23 -10.83
C ARG A 173 -22.75 -31.05 -9.88
N ALA A 174 -21.83 -31.82 -10.42
CA ALA A 174 -20.78 -32.50 -9.69
C ALA A 174 -19.61 -31.55 -9.38
N SER A 175 -19.92 -30.45 -8.70
CA SER A 175 -18.97 -29.40 -8.32
C SER A 175 -17.90 -29.88 -7.34
N GLY A 176 -16.73 -29.24 -7.37
CA GLY A 176 -15.61 -29.50 -6.45
C GLY A 176 -14.24 -29.48 -7.13
N ALA A 177 -14.20 -29.71 -8.45
CA ALA A 177 -12.98 -29.72 -9.23
C ALA A 177 -12.37 -28.31 -9.34
N LYS A 178 -11.05 -28.22 -9.27
CA LYS A 178 -10.31 -27.00 -9.64
C LYS A 178 -10.51 -26.68 -11.13
N PRO A 179 -10.29 -25.43 -11.58
CA PRO A 179 -10.24 -25.12 -13.00
C PRO A 179 -9.21 -26.00 -13.73
N VAL A 180 -9.54 -26.47 -14.93
CA VAL A 180 -8.59 -27.15 -15.82
C VAL A 180 -7.51 -26.14 -16.24
N PRO A 181 -6.21 -26.42 -16.08
CA PRO A 181 -5.16 -25.48 -16.45
C PRO A 181 -5.16 -25.20 -17.96
N ALA A 182 -4.98 -23.93 -18.34
CA ALA A 182 -4.80 -23.55 -19.74
C ALA A 182 -3.50 -24.14 -20.30
N ASP A 183 -3.51 -24.52 -21.58
CA ASP A 183 -2.37 -25.10 -22.30
C ASP A 183 -1.74 -26.37 -21.68
N VAL A 184 -2.48 -27.08 -20.84
CA VAL A 184 -2.11 -28.40 -20.29
C VAL A 184 -3.12 -29.46 -20.73
N TRP A 185 -2.65 -30.61 -21.21
CA TRP A 185 -3.50 -31.78 -21.45
C TRP A 185 -4.04 -32.33 -20.13
N THR A 186 -5.35 -32.55 -20.06
CA THR A 186 -6.06 -33.05 -18.87
C THR A 186 -7.20 -33.97 -19.31
N HIS A 187 -7.31 -35.15 -18.71
CA HIS A 187 -8.44 -36.04 -18.99
C HIS A 187 -9.65 -35.61 -18.15
N LEU A 188 -10.78 -35.30 -18.80
CA LEU A 188 -11.99 -34.79 -18.17
C LEU A 188 -13.15 -35.73 -18.48
N ALA A 189 -13.77 -36.32 -17.45
CA ALA A 189 -14.89 -37.24 -17.62
C ALA A 189 -16.08 -36.89 -16.72
N VAL A 190 -17.28 -37.18 -17.22
CA VAL A 190 -18.54 -37.04 -16.49
C VAL A 190 -19.24 -38.38 -16.48
N VAL A 191 -19.45 -38.90 -15.27
CA VAL A 191 -20.06 -40.21 -15.00
C VAL A 191 -21.44 -40.02 -14.42
N VAL A 192 -22.42 -40.75 -14.95
CA VAL A 192 -23.82 -40.79 -14.53
C VAL A 192 -24.13 -42.22 -14.08
N ASP A 193 -24.28 -42.40 -12.77
CA ASP A 193 -24.75 -43.61 -12.10
C ASP A 193 -26.26 -43.47 -11.87
N GLY A 194 -27.06 -44.27 -12.59
CA GLY A 194 -28.47 -44.05 -12.86
C GLY A 194 -29.36 -44.07 -11.61
N GLY A 195 -29.87 -42.90 -11.22
CA GLY A 195 -30.64 -42.72 -10.00
C GLY A 195 -29.80 -42.70 -8.71
N THR A 196 -28.46 -42.61 -8.84
CA THR A 196 -27.52 -42.56 -7.72
C THR A 196 -26.75 -41.23 -7.71
N SER A 197 -25.91 -40.95 -8.72
CA SER A 197 -25.05 -39.75 -8.74
C SER A 197 -24.65 -39.28 -10.14
N VAL A 198 -24.33 -38.00 -10.25
CA VAL A 198 -23.46 -37.46 -11.30
C VAL A 198 -22.10 -37.14 -10.67
N SER A 199 -21.01 -37.45 -11.36
CA SER A 199 -19.64 -37.29 -10.85
C SER A 199 -18.70 -36.71 -11.91
N THR A 200 -17.81 -35.80 -11.50
CA THR A 200 -16.75 -35.21 -12.32
C THR A 200 -15.43 -35.89 -11.97
N TYR A 201 -14.72 -36.38 -12.98
CA TYR A 201 -13.36 -36.89 -12.84
C TYR A 201 -12.37 -36.02 -13.61
N VAL A 202 -11.21 -35.78 -13.01
CA VAL A 202 -10.08 -35.04 -13.59
C VAL A 202 -8.84 -35.90 -13.43
N ASP A 203 -8.20 -36.26 -14.55
CA ASP A 203 -7.08 -37.21 -14.61
C ASP A 203 -7.36 -38.55 -13.93
N GLY A 204 -8.62 -39.01 -14.05
CA GLY A 204 -9.12 -40.23 -13.43
C GLY A 204 -9.36 -40.14 -11.91
N GLU A 205 -9.06 -39.02 -11.25
CA GLU A 205 -9.40 -38.79 -9.85
C GLU A 205 -10.80 -38.17 -9.70
N LEU A 206 -11.55 -38.61 -8.69
CA LEU A 206 -12.87 -38.06 -8.39
C LEU A 206 -12.72 -36.62 -7.86
N ALA A 207 -13.15 -35.65 -8.67
CA ALA A 207 -12.97 -34.23 -8.39
C ALA A 207 -14.26 -33.56 -7.87
N GLY A 208 -15.43 -34.15 -8.12
CA GLY A 208 -16.70 -33.71 -7.54
C GLY A 208 -17.80 -34.75 -7.76
N THR A 209 -18.83 -34.76 -6.92
CA THR A 209 -19.99 -35.67 -7.04
C THR A 209 -21.24 -35.07 -6.42
N ALA A 210 -22.41 -35.38 -6.97
CA ALA A 210 -23.71 -34.93 -6.47
C ALA A 210 -24.79 -36.01 -6.70
N PRO A 211 -25.72 -36.22 -5.74
CA PRO A 211 -26.78 -37.21 -5.88
C PRO A 211 -27.82 -36.78 -6.92
N ILE A 212 -28.32 -37.74 -7.72
CA ILE A 212 -29.35 -37.50 -8.74
C ILE A 212 -30.49 -38.51 -8.62
N THR A 213 -31.67 -38.15 -9.13
CA THR A 213 -32.77 -39.10 -9.38
C THR A 213 -32.97 -39.41 -10.87
N TYR A 214 -32.07 -38.92 -11.72
CA TYR A 214 -32.10 -39.05 -13.17
C TYR A 214 -31.29 -40.24 -13.65
N THR A 215 -31.56 -40.72 -14.85
CA THR A 215 -30.73 -41.69 -15.56
C THR A 215 -30.09 -41.07 -16.80
N ALA A 216 -29.17 -41.80 -17.44
CA ALA A 216 -28.55 -41.42 -18.71
C ALA A 216 -29.52 -41.03 -19.83
N ALA A 217 -30.76 -41.52 -19.81
CA ALA A 217 -31.82 -41.10 -20.74
C ALA A 217 -32.09 -39.57 -20.74
N ALA A 218 -31.73 -38.83 -19.69
CA ALA A 218 -31.73 -37.37 -19.70
C ALA A 218 -30.78 -36.76 -20.76
N ALA A 219 -29.78 -37.51 -21.22
CA ALA A 219 -28.87 -37.17 -22.31
C ALA A 219 -29.25 -37.84 -23.66
N GLU A 220 -30.48 -38.36 -23.82
CA GLU A 220 -30.93 -38.89 -25.10
C GLU A 220 -30.91 -37.79 -26.19
N GLY A 221 -30.47 -38.20 -27.38
CA GLY A 221 -30.40 -37.34 -28.55
C GLY A 221 -31.75 -37.02 -29.18
N THR A 222 -31.68 -36.32 -30.31
CA THR A 222 -32.79 -36.20 -31.25
C THR A 222 -32.65 -37.23 -32.38
N SER A 223 -33.62 -37.31 -33.27
CA SER A 223 -33.50 -38.08 -34.52
C SER A 223 -32.53 -37.49 -35.55
N THR A 224 -31.81 -36.40 -35.23
CA THR A 224 -30.84 -35.75 -36.14
C THR A 224 -29.45 -35.50 -35.54
N PHE A 225 -29.28 -35.51 -34.21
CA PHE A 225 -28.00 -35.43 -33.51
C PHE A 225 -28.10 -36.01 -32.09
N SER A 226 -27.00 -36.49 -31.50
CA SER A 226 -26.93 -36.87 -30.07
C SER A 226 -26.17 -35.90 -29.16
N GLY A 227 -25.49 -34.91 -29.72
CA GLY A 227 -24.74 -33.94 -28.92
C GLY A 227 -23.80 -33.07 -29.75
N TYR A 228 -22.91 -32.36 -29.05
CA TYR A 228 -21.89 -31.50 -29.65
C TYR A 228 -20.52 -31.66 -28.98
N VAL A 229 -19.47 -31.41 -29.75
CA VAL A 229 -18.11 -31.17 -29.23
C VAL A 229 -17.75 -29.72 -29.52
N GLY A 230 -17.35 -28.99 -28.48
CA GLY A 230 -16.97 -27.57 -28.51
C GLY A 230 -18.12 -26.55 -28.39
N LYS A 231 -19.33 -26.98 -28.01
CA LYS A 231 -20.55 -26.15 -28.04
C LYS A 231 -21.59 -26.55 -26.99
N SER A 232 -22.28 -25.56 -26.40
CA SER A 232 -23.41 -25.78 -25.49
C SER A 232 -24.78 -25.77 -26.18
N PHE A 233 -25.82 -26.17 -25.43
CA PHE A 233 -27.21 -26.05 -25.87
C PHE A 233 -27.79 -24.63 -25.71
N TYR A 234 -27.12 -23.73 -24.97
CA TYR A 234 -27.59 -22.36 -24.75
C TYR A 234 -27.11 -21.44 -25.88
N ALA A 235 -28.04 -20.90 -26.65
CA ALA A 235 -27.73 -20.04 -27.80
C ALA A 235 -26.85 -18.79 -27.52
N PRO A 236 -26.81 -18.18 -26.32
CA PRO A 236 -25.90 -17.07 -26.02
C PRO A 236 -24.43 -17.46 -25.82
N ASP A 237 -24.13 -18.70 -25.45
CA ASP A 237 -22.81 -19.10 -24.95
C ASP A 237 -21.71 -19.06 -26.02
N ALA A 238 -20.48 -18.78 -25.58
CA ALA A 238 -19.33 -18.94 -26.45
C ALA A 238 -19.09 -20.42 -26.83
N LEU A 239 -18.51 -20.63 -28.00
CA LEU A 239 -17.93 -21.88 -28.44
C LEU A 239 -16.59 -22.07 -27.72
N TRP A 240 -16.34 -23.30 -27.28
CA TRP A 240 -15.14 -23.67 -26.52
C TRP A 240 -13.89 -23.64 -27.42
N GLY A 241 -12.80 -23.05 -26.90
CA GLY A 241 -11.52 -22.96 -27.57
C GLY A 241 -10.49 -23.91 -26.96
N GLY A 242 -9.69 -24.56 -27.82
CA GLY A 242 -8.68 -25.51 -27.35
C GLY A 242 -8.44 -26.67 -28.30
N VAL A 243 -7.76 -27.67 -27.77
CA VAL A 243 -7.47 -28.94 -28.43
C VAL A 243 -8.16 -30.06 -27.65
N ILE A 244 -8.87 -30.95 -28.35
CA ILE A 244 -9.59 -32.07 -27.76
C ILE A 244 -9.25 -33.37 -28.49
N ASP A 245 -9.10 -34.44 -27.73
CA ASP A 245 -8.76 -35.79 -28.20
C ASP A 245 -9.55 -36.87 -27.45
N ASP A 246 -9.55 -38.10 -27.98
CA ASP A 246 -10.19 -39.30 -27.42
C ASP A 246 -11.59 -39.02 -26.81
N VAL A 247 -12.52 -38.52 -27.63
CA VAL A 247 -13.90 -38.25 -27.15
C VAL A 247 -14.67 -39.57 -27.06
N GLU A 248 -14.58 -40.21 -25.90
CA GLU A 248 -15.17 -41.51 -25.58
C GLU A 248 -16.57 -41.37 -24.95
N VAL A 249 -17.48 -42.30 -25.26
CA VAL A 249 -18.76 -42.47 -24.57
C VAL A 249 -19.02 -43.94 -24.29
N HIS A 250 -19.46 -44.27 -23.07
CA HIS A 250 -19.80 -45.64 -22.64
C HIS A 250 -21.21 -45.70 -22.06
N ASP A 251 -21.93 -46.81 -22.30
CA ASP A 251 -23.26 -47.13 -21.75
C ASP A 251 -23.21 -47.64 -20.30
N SER A 252 -22.18 -47.25 -19.54
CA SER A 252 -21.94 -47.66 -18.17
C SER A 252 -21.29 -46.54 -17.35
N ALA A 253 -21.51 -46.58 -16.04
CA ALA A 253 -20.86 -45.68 -15.08
C ALA A 253 -19.44 -46.19 -14.77
N LEU A 254 -18.43 -45.63 -15.43
CA LEU A 254 -17.04 -46.03 -15.24
C LEU A 254 -16.51 -45.60 -13.87
N THR A 255 -15.67 -46.44 -13.25
CA THR A 255 -15.01 -46.10 -11.99
C THR A 255 -13.71 -45.32 -12.23
N ALA A 256 -13.16 -44.76 -11.15
CA ALA A 256 -11.83 -44.16 -11.15
C ALA A 256 -10.72 -45.11 -11.63
N ALA A 257 -10.91 -46.44 -11.55
CA ALA A 257 -9.96 -47.41 -12.07
C ALA A 257 -10.11 -47.58 -13.58
N ASP A 258 -11.32 -47.73 -14.10
CA ASP A 258 -11.57 -47.90 -15.53
C ASP A 258 -11.11 -46.66 -16.34
N LEU A 259 -11.39 -45.46 -15.81
CA LEU A 259 -10.93 -44.16 -16.35
C LEU A 259 -9.40 -43.95 -16.29
N LYS A 260 -8.67 -44.79 -15.55
CA LYS A 260 -7.20 -44.78 -15.49
C LYS A 260 -6.59 -45.88 -16.34
N ASP A 261 -7.13 -47.09 -16.27
CA ASP A 261 -6.65 -48.27 -17.01
C ASP A 261 -6.89 -48.11 -18.52
N GLY A 262 -8.01 -47.52 -18.95
CA GLY A 262 -8.26 -47.22 -20.37
C GLY A 262 -7.28 -46.19 -20.94
N GLN A 263 -6.97 -45.16 -20.16
CA GLN A 263 -6.15 -44.01 -20.57
C GLN A 263 -4.66 -44.12 -20.14
N ALA A 264 -4.25 -45.29 -19.64
CA ALA A 264 -2.90 -45.54 -19.12
C ALA A 264 -1.74 -45.21 -20.09
N PRO A 265 -1.80 -45.53 -21.41
CA PRO A 265 -0.73 -45.20 -22.34
C PRO A 265 -0.49 -43.68 -22.48
N VAL A 266 -1.56 -42.88 -22.38
CA VAL A 266 -1.49 -41.42 -22.47
C VAL A 266 -0.90 -40.83 -21.19
N TYR A 267 -1.33 -41.32 -20.02
CA TYR A 267 -0.72 -40.94 -18.74
C TYR A 267 0.78 -41.31 -18.67
N GLU A 268 1.18 -42.48 -19.19
CA GLU A 268 2.59 -42.88 -19.30
C GLU A 268 3.39 -41.94 -20.22
N ALA A 269 2.84 -41.56 -21.38
CA ALA A 269 3.49 -40.64 -22.31
C ALA A 269 3.66 -39.22 -21.74
N LEU A 270 2.61 -38.66 -21.13
CA LEU A 270 2.64 -37.34 -20.48
C LEU A 270 3.64 -37.30 -19.32
N ALA A 271 3.63 -38.33 -18.45
CA ALA A 271 4.61 -38.46 -17.38
C ALA A 271 6.04 -38.58 -17.94
N GLN A 272 6.25 -39.40 -18.97
CA GLN A 272 7.57 -39.58 -19.58
C GLN A 272 8.10 -38.29 -20.22
N SER A 273 7.24 -37.48 -20.84
CA SER A 273 7.59 -36.14 -21.34
C SER A 273 8.04 -35.22 -20.21
N ASP A 274 7.31 -35.19 -19.10
CA ASP A 274 7.61 -34.30 -17.96
C ASP A 274 8.89 -34.65 -17.18
N THR A 275 9.48 -35.83 -17.41
CA THR A 275 10.80 -36.14 -16.86
C THR A 275 11.95 -35.35 -17.49
N ALA A 276 11.73 -34.69 -18.65
CA ALA A 276 12.73 -33.92 -19.38
C ALA A 276 12.93 -32.50 -18.82
N VAL A 277 13.25 -32.41 -17.52
CA VAL A 277 13.45 -31.13 -16.83
C VAL A 277 14.77 -30.47 -17.20
N ASP A 278 14.74 -29.15 -17.47
CA ASP A 278 15.93 -28.29 -17.50
C ASP A 278 16.04 -27.50 -16.17
N LEU A 279 17.24 -27.47 -15.59
CA LEU A 279 17.57 -26.69 -14.39
C LEU A 279 18.56 -25.55 -14.69
N GLY A 280 18.90 -25.32 -15.96
CA GLY A 280 19.92 -24.36 -16.38
C GLY A 280 21.35 -24.82 -16.08
N ASP A 281 22.27 -23.86 -15.97
CA ASP A 281 23.68 -24.16 -15.71
C ASP A 281 23.94 -24.52 -14.24
N VAL A 282 23.74 -25.80 -13.92
CA VAL A 282 24.09 -26.40 -12.62
C VAL A 282 25.56 -26.84 -12.52
N SER A 283 26.45 -26.37 -13.40
CA SER A 283 27.88 -26.73 -13.34
C SER A 283 28.68 -26.00 -12.24
N ARG A 284 28.12 -24.94 -11.64
CA ARG A 284 28.77 -24.10 -10.62
C ARG A 284 27.80 -23.63 -9.52
N VAL A 285 27.11 -24.56 -8.88
CA VAL A 285 26.09 -24.27 -7.86
C VAL A 285 26.74 -23.74 -6.56
N THR A 286 26.30 -22.55 -6.11
CA THR A 286 26.71 -21.93 -4.83
C THR A 286 25.52 -21.52 -3.94
N ALA A 287 24.29 -21.74 -4.38
CA ALA A 287 23.05 -21.44 -3.66
C ALA A 287 22.03 -22.57 -3.91
N SER A 288 20.97 -22.64 -3.09
CA SER A 288 19.90 -23.63 -3.25
C SER A 288 19.22 -23.54 -4.63
N LEU A 289 18.82 -24.69 -5.17
CA LEU A 289 18.15 -24.80 -6.46
C LEU A 289 16.63 -24.80 -6.28
N THR A 290 15.91 -24.10 -7.14
CA THR A 290 14.45 -24.25 -7.23
C THR A 290 14.13 -25.47 -8.10
N LEU A 291 13.80 -26.61 -7.47
CA LEU A 291 13.40 -27.81 -8.20
C LEU A 291 11.89 -27.76 -8.50
N PRO A 292 11.44 -27.91 -9.77
CA PRO A 292 10.03 -27.85 -10.10
C PRO A 292 9.28 -29.06 -9.54
N THR A 293 8.09 -28.80 -8.99
CA THR A 293 7.15 -29.78 -8.42
C THR A 293 6.03 -30.18 -9.38
N THR A 294 5.97 -29.57 -10.56
CA THR A 294 5.04 -29.86 -11.64
C THR A 294 5.76 -29.75 -12.99
N GLY A 295 5.50 -30.67 -13.91
CA GLY A 295 6.04 -30.66 -15.27
C GLY A 295 5.25 -29.77 -16.25
N ALA A 296 5.76 -29.62 -17.47
CA ALA A 296 5.15 -28.79 -18.52
C ALA A 296 3.81 -29.34 -19.02
N SER A 297 3.64 -30.66 -19.00
CA SER A 297 2.38 -31.37 -19.26
C SER A 297 1.59 -31.61 -17.98
N GLY A 298 1.92 -30.95 -16.85
CA GLY A 298 1.14 -30.98 -15.61
C GLY A 298 1.32 -32.21 -14.72
N SER A 299 2.28 -33.09 -14.98
CA SER A 299 2.59 -34.22 -14.08
C SER A 299 3.20 -33.73 -12.76
N ALA A 300 2.86 -34.36 -11.64
CA ALA A 300 3.51 -34.07 -10.37
C ALA A 300 4.96 -34.56 -10.39
N LEU A 301 5.92 -33.68 -10.09
CA LEU A 301 7.34 -33.99 -10.05
C LEU A 301 7.82 -34.21 -8.61
N SER A 302 8.65 -35.25 -8.45
CA SER A 302 9.37 -35.58 -7.22
C SER A 302 10.84 -35.83 -7.55
N TRP A 303 11.74 -35.62 -6.60
CA TRP A 303 13.18 -35.63 -6.85
C TRP A 303 13.95 -36.58 -5.94
N VAL A 304 14.89 -37.31 -6.54
CA VAL A 304 15.87 -38.15 -5.82
C VAL A 304 17.26 -37.56 -6.00
N SER A 305 17.94 -37.24 -4.90
CA SER A 305 19.34 -36.80 -4.90
C SER A 305 20.27 -37.96 -4.60
N SER A 306 21.36 -38.07 -5.37
CA SER A 306 22.44 -39.04 -5.11
C SER A 306 23.26 -38.70 -3.86
N ASN A 307 23.14 -37.48 -3.33
CA ASN A 307 23.77 -37.05 -2.08
C ASN A 307 22.92 -35.98 -1.37
N PRO A 308 21.89 -36.40 -0.58
CA PRO A 308 21.00 -35.49 0.15
C PRO A 308 21.69 -34.59 1.18
N ALA A 309 22.96 -34.85 1.53
CA ALA A 309 23.76 -34.02 2.43
C ALA A 309 24.53 -32.89 1.70
N VAL A 310 24.39 -32.76 0.38
CA VAL A 310 24.99 -31.70 -0.45
C VAL A 310 23.93 -30.98 -1.30
N ILE A 311 22.98 -31.72 -1.89
CA ILE A 311 21.72 -31.14 -2.40
C ILE A 311 20.58 -32.03 -1.92
N ALA A 312 19.66 -31.50 -1.11
CA ALA A 312 18.48 -32.22 -0.65
C ALA A 312 17.41 -32.38 -1.75
N ALA A 313 16.38 -33.18 -1.50
CA ALA A 313 15.31 -33.46 -2.46
C ALA A 313 14.38 -32.26 -2.73
N ASP A 314 14.44 -31.22 -1.91
CA ASP A 314 13.77 -29.93 -2.09
C ASP A 314 14.65 -28.89 -2.83
N GLY A 315 15.91 -29.24 -3.14
CA GLY A 315 16.88 -28.35 -3.76
C GLY A 315 17.78 -27.58 -2.79
N THR A 316 17.63 -27.75 -1.48
CA THR A 316 18.49 -27.10 -0.47
C THR A 316 19.95 -27.52 -0.63
N VAL A 317 20.86 -26.57 -0.83
CA VAL A 317 22.28 -26.83 -1.08
C VAL A 317 23.12 -26.64 0.18
N THR A 318 23.95 -27.63 0.50
CA THR A 318 25.00 -27.56 1.52
C THR A 318 26.37 -27.68 0.84
N ARG A 319 27.13 -26.57 0.83
CA ARG A 319 28.43 -26.49 0.15
C ARG A 319 29.55 -27.20 0.93
N PRO A 320 30.50 -27.86 0.25
CA PRO A 320 31.69 -28.41 0.90
C PRO A 320 32.52 -27.32 1.60
N ALA A 321 33.03 -27.64 2.79
CA ALA A 321 33.90 -26.75 3.57
C ALA A 321 35.20 -26.40 2.82
N ALA A 322 35.80 -25.26 3.15
CA ALA A 322 37.03 -24.80 2.50
C ALA A 322 38.16 -25.85 2.55
N GLY A 323 38.83 -26.05 1.41
CA GLY A 323 39.86 -27.08 1.22
C GLY A 323 39.33 -28.49 0.94
N GLN A 324 38.01 -28.72 0.95
CA GLN A 324 37.40 -29.90 0.32
C GLN A 324 37.28 -29.71 -1.20
N PRO A 325 37.22 -30.78 -2.00
CA PRO A 325 36.87 -30.67 -3.42
C PRO A 325 35.41 -30.25 -3.61
N ASP A 326 35.11 -29.68 -4.77
CA ASP A 326 33.73 -29.48 -5.25
C ASP A 326 32.98 -30.81 -5.28
N ALA A 327 31.68 -30.78 -4.92
CA ALA A 327 30.87 -31.97 -4.78
C ALA A 327 29.87 -32.13 -5.93
N THR A 328 29.99 -33.23 -6.68
CA THR A 328 29.06 -33.60 -7.74
C THR A 328 27.87 -34.36 -7.17
N VAL A 329 26.65 -33.98 -7.57
CA VAL A 329 25.39 -34.60 -7.17
C VAL A 329 24.51 -34.83 -8.40
N THR A 330 23.92 -36.01 -8.50
CA THR A 330 22.92 -36.32 -9.52
C THR A 330 21.52 -36.16 -8.94
N LEU A 331 20.71 -35.33 -9.58
CA LEU A 331 19.30 -35.08 -9.27
C LEU A 331 18.44 -35.78 -10.33
N THR A 332 17.63 -36.75 -9.92
CA THR A 332 16.76 -37.51 -10.83
C THR A 332 15.30 -37.12 -10.58
N PRO A 333 14.59 -36.57 -11.58
CA PRO A 333 13.16 -36.32 -11.48
C PRO A 333 12.34 -37.60 -11.73
N THR A 334 11.25 -37.76 -10.98
CA THR A 334 10.21 -38.75 -11.22
C THR A 334 8.87 -38.03 -11.36
N ALA A 335 8.25 -38.17 -12.53
CA ALA A 335 6.97 -37.59 -12.89
C ALA A 335 5.82 -38.59 -12.64
N THR A 336 4.67 -38.08 -12.19
CA THR A 336 3.45 -38.87 -11.93
C THR A 336 2.22 -38.19 -12.53
N ARG A 337 1.42 -38.90 -13.32
CA ARG A 337 0.14 -38.43 -13.88
C ARG A 337 -0.85 -39.61 -13.97
N GLY A 338 -2.11 -39.43 -13.59
CA GLY A 338 -3.14 -40.48 -13.62
C GLY A 338 -2.86 -41.75 -12.79
N GLY A 339 -1.76 -41.79 -12.02
CA GLY A 339 -1.23 -43.00 -11.38
C GLY A 339 -0.08 -43.68 -12.14
N ALA A 340 0.13 -43.36 -13.42
CA ALA A 340 1.33 -43.72 -14.16
C ALA A 340 2.54 -42.94 -13.63
N THR A 341 3.74 -43.53 -13.72
CA THR A 341 4.99 -42.90 -13.28
C THR A 341 6.12 -43.11 -14.28
N ALA A 342 6.96 -42.09 -14.45
CA ALA A 342 8.16 -42.14 -15.29
C ALA A 342 9.36 -41.52 -14.55
N THR A 343 10.56 -42.05 -14.78
CA THR A 343 11.81 -41.56 -14.14
C THR A 343 12.75 -41.02 -15.20
N GLY A 344 13.26 -39.81 -14.99
CA GLY A 344 14.09 -39.09 -15.96
C GLY A 344 15.56 -39.48 -15.99
N ALA A 345 16.29 -38.83 -16.88
CA ALA A 345 17.74 -38.82 -16.83
C ALA A 345 18.22 -38.03 -15.60
N GLY A 346 19.30 -38.51 -14.96
CA GLY A 346 19.88 -37.83 -13.81
C GLY A 346 20.64 -36.57 -14.21
N ILE A 347 20.14 -35.40 -13.81
CA ILE A 347 20.77 -34.09 -14.02
C ILE A 347 21.98 -33.98 -13.08
N THR A 348 23.16 -33.69 -13.60
CA THR A 348 24.40 -33.68 -12.80
C THR A 348 24.78 -32.24 -12.43
N ALA A 349 24.54 -31.88 -11.17
CA ALA A 349 24.94 -30.61 -10.58
C ALA A 349 26.33 -30.71 -9.92
N THR A 350 27.10 -29.63 -9.94
CA THR A 350 28.36 -29.51 -9.19
C THR A 350 28.29 -28.35 -8.22
N VAL A 351 28.29 -28.67 -6.93
CA VAL A 351 28.28 -27.72 -5.82
C VAL A 351 29.71 -27.31 -5.49
N ILE A 352 29.99 -26.01 -5.63
CA ILE A 352 31.33 -25.45 -5.45
C ILE A 352 31.63 -25.32 -3.94
N ALA A 353 32.82 -25.74 -3.54
CA ALA A 353 33.30 -25.61 -2.17
C ALA A 353 33.41 -24.12 -1.74
N TYR A 354 33.54 -23.85 -0.45
CA TYR A 354 33.93 -22.52 0.01
C TYR A 354 35.40 -22.23 -0.38
N PRO A 355 35.73 -21.01 -0.86
CA PRO A 355 37.11 -20.54 -0.98
C PRO A 355 37.89 -20.62 0.34
N GLU A 356 39.22 -20.65 0.26
CA GLU A 356 40.07 -20.62 1.46
C GLU A 356 39.83 -19.32 2.27
N GLY A 357 39.52 -19.48 3.56
CA GLY A 357 39.11 -18.38 4.43
C GLY A 357 37.61 -18.06 4.43
N GLN A 358 36.78 -18.80 3.69
CA GLN A 358 35.32 -18.63 3.69
C GLN A 358 34.57 -19.88 4.23
N ASN A 359 33.37 -19.62 4.74
CA ASN A 359 32.37 -20.54 5.24
C ASN A 359 30.97 -19.90 5.16
N ALA A 360 29.91 -20.67 5.49
CA ALA A 360 28.52 -20.18 5.47
C ALA A 360 28.34 -18.94 6.35
N GLU A 361 29.00 -18.91 7.51
CA GLU A 361 28.98 -17.82 8.49
C GLU A 361 29.57 -16.52 7.91
N SER A 362 30.67 -16.63 7.14
CA SER A 362 31.29 -15.49 6.45
C SER A 362 30.47 -14.97 5.26
N GLU A 363 29.80 -15.86 4.52
CA GLU A 363 28.92 -15.45 3.41
C GLU A 363 27.63 -14.80 3.95
N LEU A 364 27.09 -15.29 5.07
CA LEU A 364 25.99 -14.62 5.78
C LEU A 364 26.42 -13.24 6.29
N ALA A 365 27.60 -13.12 6.90
CA ALA A 365 28.13 -11.82 7.34
C ALA A 365 28.33 -10.84 6.16
N ALA A 366 28.81 -11.33 5.01
CA ALA A 366 28.95 -10.57 3.78
C ALA A 366 27.59 -10.14 3.19
N ALA A 367 26.58 -11.03 3.21
CA ALA A 367 25.24 -10.71 2.75
C ALA A 367 24.56 -9.66 3.63
N VAL A 368 24.63 -9.81 4.96
CA VAL A 368 24.05 -8.86 5.94
C VAL A 368 24.75 -7.50 5.89
N SER A 369 26.08 -7.46 5.82
CA SER A 369 26.83 -6.20 5.65
C SER A 369 26.59 -5.54 4.29
N GLY A 370 26.41 -6.31 3.22
CA GLY A 370 26.00 -5.80 1.91
C GLY A 370 24.58 -5.23 1.90
N ALA A 371 23.63 -5.88 2.57
CA ALA A 371 22.26 -5.39 2.73
C ALA A 371 22.19 -4.11 3.57
N LEU A 372 23.00 -4.00 4.63
CA LEU A 372 23.19 -2.76 5.39
C LEU A 372 23.74 -1.63 4.51
N ALA A 373 24.82 -1.89 3.77
CA ALA A 373 25.46 -0.91 2.89
C ALA A 373 24.57 -0.45 1.71
N ALA A 374 23.55 -1.25 1.35
CA ALA A 374 22.56 -0.93 0.32
C ALA A 374 21.26 -0.31 0.86
N SER A 375 21.14 -0.10 2.18
CA SER A 375 19.90 0.43 2.78
C SER A 375 19.68 1.92 2.45
N PRO A 376 18.54 2.31 1.83
CA PRO A 376 18.33 3.69 1.38
C PRO A 376 18.41 4.76 2.47
N GLN A 377 18.12 4.42 3.74
CA GLN A 377 18.15 5.38 4.86
C GLN A 377 19.57 5.90 5.17
N PHE A 378 20.63 5.27 4.64
CA PHE A 378 22.02 5.70 4.79
C PHE A 378 22.62 6.27 3.48
N ALA A 379 21.79 6.51 2.46
CA ALA A 379 22.24 6.94 1.12
C ALA A 379 22.17 8.46 0.89
N SER A 380 21.68 9.23 1.87
CA SER A 380 21.49 10.68 1.82
C SER A 380 21.69 11.32 3.19
N ASP A 381 21.57 12.65 3.26
CA ASP A 381 21.53 13.37 4.53
C ASP A 381 20.33 12.93 5.40
N VAL A 382 20.56 12.93 6.72
CA VAL A 382 19.67 12.40 7.75
C VAL A 382 18.87 13.56 8.36
N LEU A 383 17.64 13.74 7.86
CA LEU A 383 16.75 14.82 8.29
C LEU A 383 15.86 14.45 9.49
N GLY A 384 15.71 13.16 9.79
CA GLY A 384 14.89 12.63 10.89
C GLY A 384 15.27 11.19 11.22
N SER A 385 14.66 10.63 12.28
CA SER A 385 15.12 9.41 12.96
C SER A 385 15.18 8.14 12.08
N LEU A 386 16.23 7.34 12.31
CA LEU A 386 16.58 6.14 11.55
C LEU A 386 16.11 4.84 12.23
N THR A 387 15.90 3.79 11.45
CA THR A 387 15.56 2.44 11.95
C THR A 387 16.82 1.57 11.94
N LEU A 388 17.50 1.42 13.08
CA LEU A 388 18.76 0.67 13.17
C LEU A 388 18.52 -0.83 13.52
N PRO A 389 18.67 -1.78 12.56
CA PRO A 389 18.43 -3.20 12.80
C PRO A 389 19.36 -3.81 13.85
N GLU A 390 18.90 -4.84 14.55
CA GLU A 390 19.67 -5.57 15.59
C GLU A 390 20.25 -6.89 15.07
N SER A 391 19.72 -7.39 13.96
CA SER A 391 20.08 -8.68 13.36
C SER A 391 19.87 -8.70 11.85
N GLY A 392 20.44 -9.69 11.17
CA GLY A 392 20.12 -9.98 9.77
C GLY A 392 18.65 -10.34 9.51
N ALA A 393 17.86 -10.70 10.54
CA ALA A 393 16.43 -10.96 10.38
C ALA A 393 15.60 -9.66 10.20
N ASP A 394 16.14 -8.51 10.62
CA ASP A 394 15.47 -7.21 10.56
C ASP A 394 15.69 -6.51 9.20
N LEU A 395 16.40 -7.17 8.27
CA LEU A 395 16.77 -6.66 6.95
C LEU A 395 16.04 -7.48 5.87
N PRO A 396 14.96 -6.97 5.25
CA PRO A 396 14.10 -7.76 4.35
C PRO A 396 14.84 -8.48 3.20
N ALA A 397 15.92 -7.89 2.68
CA ALA A 397 16.75 -8.47 1.62
C ALA A 397 17.52 -9.75 2.03
N VAL A 398 17.66 -10.02 3.33
CA VAL A 398 18.44 -11.15 3.88
C VAL A 398 17.72 -11.89 5.02
N ALA A 399 16.56 -11.43 5.47
CA ALA A 399 15.81 -12.03 6.58
C ALA A 399 15.43 -13.52 6.36
N ALA A 400 15.22 -13.92 5.10
CA ALA A 400 14.94 -15.30 4.71
C ALA A 400 16.18 -16.21 4.64
N LEU A 401 17.40 -15.68 4.84
CA LEU A 401 18.62 -16.49 4.83
C LEU A 401 18.73 -17.36 6.09
N ALA A 402 19.20 -18.59 5.91
CA ALA A 402 19.45 -19.50 7.02
C ALA A 402 20.43 -18.89 8.03
N GLY A 403 19.96 -18.68 9.26
CA GLY A 403 20.75 -18.08 10.33
C GLY A 403 20.74 -16.54 10.40
N ALA A 404 19.93 -15.83 9.61
CA ALA A 404 19.87 -14.36 9.61
C ALA A 404 19.70 -13.73 11.01
N SER A 405 18.88 -14.32 11.87
CA SER A 405 18.70 -13.92 13.28
C SER A 405 19.92 -14.18 14.19
N THR A 406 20.94 -14.89 13.72
CA THR A 406 22.21 -15.09 14.44
C THR A 406 23.31 -14.09 14.02
N ALA A 407 23.08 -13.35 12.94
CA ALA A 407 23.95 -12.28 12.47
C ALA A 407 23.64 -10.99 13.23
N VAL A 408 24.18 -10.85 14.45
CA VAL A 408 23.90 -9.71 15.34
C VAL A 408 24.55 -8.43 14.82
N ILE A 409 23.84 -7.32 14.87
CA ILE A 409 24.27 -5.99 14.40
C ILE A 409 24.31 -5.05 15.60
N THR A 410 25.52 -4.62 15.99
CA THR A 410 25.73 -3.60 17.03
C THR A 410 26.11 -2.27 16.41
N TRP A 411 25.67 -1.16 16.99
CA TRP A 411 25.86 0.19 16.46
C TRP A 411 26.71 1.05 17.39
N GLU A 412 27.56 1.89 16.80
CA GLU A 412 28.29 2.98 17.44
C GLU A 412 28.12 4.26 16.61
N SER A 413 28.13 5.43 17.25
CA SER A 413 28.01 6.73 16.56
C SER A 413 29.13 7.67 17.00
N SER A 414 29.64 8.49 16.06
CA SER A 414 30.65 9.51 16.38
C SER A 414 30.07 10.79 16.99
N SER A 415 28.74 10.90 17.12
CA SER A 415 28.05 12.10 17.58
C SER A 415 26.68 11.76 18.19
N ASP A 416 26.30 12.44 19.26
CA ASP A 416 24.98 12.32 19.89
C ASP A 416 23.83 12.78 18.97
N ALA A 417 24.14 13.41 17.83
CA ALA A 417 23.16 13.79 16.79
C ALA A 417 22.47 12.59 16.11
N ILE A 418 23.02 11.37 16.22
CA ILE A 418 22.32 10.10 15.94
C ILE A 418 22.62 9.15 17.10
N SER A 419 21.59 8.77 17.87
CA SER A 419 21.79 7.86 19.00
C SER A 419 22.11 6.44 18.54
N ALA A 420 23.16 5.84 19.09
CA ALA A 420 23.49 4.42 18.92
C ALA A 420 22.78 3.50 19.93
N VAL A 421 22.05 4.06 20.91
CA VAL A 421 21.45 3.33 22.04
C VAL A 421 20.00 3.71 22.28
N ASP A 422 19.23 2.78 22.87
CA ASP A 422 17.90 3.07 23.40
C ASP A 422 17.99 3.99 24.63
N ALA A 423 17.04 4.91 24.75
CA ALA A 423 16.89 5.83 25.88
C ALA A 423 15.46 5.76 26.43
N GLY A 424 15.28 6.12 27.71
CA GLY A 424 13.99 5.94 28.41
C GLY A 424 13.86 4.56 29.07
N SER A 425 12.64 4.17 29.43
CA SER A 425 12.35 2.89 30.09
C SER A 425 10.86 2.57 30.14
N GLY A 426 10.49 1.28 30.08
CA GLY A 426 9.10 0.85 30.15
C GLY A 426 8.44 0.92 28.78
N GLU A 427 7.31 1.60 28.68
CA GLU A 427 6.60 1.86 27.41
C GLU A 427 7.14 3.13 26.71
N ASP A 428 7.89 3.97 27.42
CA ASP A 428 8.48 5.21 26.93
C ASP A 428 9.97 4.98 26.64
N VAL A 429 10.24 4.32 25.50
CA VAL A 429 11.60 4.01 25.03
C VAL A 429 11.82 4.61 23.65
N THR A 430 12.54 5.73 23.62
CA THR A 430 13.21 6.26 22.42
C THR A 430 14.20 5.20 21.91
N LYS A 431 13.94 4.62 20.74
CA LYS A 431 14.84 3.64 20.13
C LYS A 431 16.11 4.29 19.58
N LYS A 432 17.21 3.54 19.59
CA LYS A 432 18.43 3.86 18.83
C LYS A 432 18.10 4.21 17.37
N GLY A 433 18.90 5.08 16.78
CA GLY A 433 18.61 5.74 15.51
C GLY A 433 17.86 7.06 15.66
N ALA A 434 17.41 7.43 16.87
CA ALA A 434 16.88 8.75 17.16
C ALA A 434 17.84 9.86 16.73
N VAL A 435 17.33 10.88 16.06
CA VAL A 435 18.12 11.98 15.48
C VAL A 435 17.89 13.28 16.27
N THR A 436 18.92 14.10 16.40
CA THR A 436 18.82 15.42 17.04
C THR A 436 19.60 16.45 16.23
N ARG A 437 18.87 17.40 15.64
CA ARG A 437 19.42 18.42 14.73
C ARG A 437 19.78 19.69 15.51
N GLY A 438 21.02 20.14 15.33
CA GLY A 438 21.51 21.41 15.88
C GLY A 438 21.24 22.60 14.96
N SER A 439 21.75 23.78 15.33
CA SER A 439 21.72 25.00 14.49
C SER A 439 22.83 25.05 13.42
N SER A 440 23.49 23.91 13.16
CA SER A 440 24.54 23.76 12.14
C SER A 440 24.66 22.30 11.72
N ASP A 441 24.98 22.06 10.45
CA ASP A 441 25.22 20.72 9.91
C ASP A 441 26.27 19.95 10.72
N THR A 442 25.95 18.70 11.05
CA THR A 442 26.78 17.83 11.88
C THR A 442 27.14 16.57 11.09
N ALA A 443 28.43 16.38 10.80
CA ALA A 443 28.92 15.14 10.22
C ALA A 443 28.96 14.03 11.28
N VAL A 444 28.47 12.83 10.93
CA VAL A 444 28.35 11.67 11.81
C VAL A 444 28.84 10.42 11.10
N THR A 445 29.88 9.79 11.63
CA THR A 445 30.28 8.43 11.24
C THR A 445 29.46 7.45 12.08
N LEU A 446 28.36 6.96 11.53
CA LEU A 446 27.54 5.91 12.15
C LEU A 446 28.11 4.55 11.74
N THR A 447 28.40 3.66 12.69
CA THR A 447 29.13 2.41 12.42
C THR A 447 28.33 1.20 12.87
N ALA A 448 28.00 0.32 11.92
CA ALA A 448 27.46 -1.01 12.21
C ALA A 448 28.59 -2.04 12.30
N THR A 449 28.49 -2.96 13.25
CA THR A 449 29.35 -4.16 13.34
C THR A 449 28.49 -5.41 13.27
N VAL A 450 28.58 -6.14 12.16
CA VAL A 450 27.90 -7.42 11.91
C VAL A 450 28.74 -8.54 12.49
N SER A 451 28.18 -9.31 13.42
CA SER A 451 28.86 -10.42 14.11
C SER A 451 28.06 -11.72 13.94
N VAL A 452 28.60 -12.64 13.14
CA VAL A 452 28.09 -14.02 13.02
C VAL A 452 29.02 -14.96 13.79
N PRO A 453 28.51 -15.83 14.70
CA PRO A 453 29.33 -16.75 15.46
C PRO A 453 30.15 -17.69 14.55
N GLY A 454 31.47 -17.71 14.68
CA GLY A 454 32.36 -18.60 13.91
C GLY A 454 33.09 -17.96 12.72
N THR A 455 32.85 -16.68 12.45
CA THR A 455 33.65 -15.86 11.52
C THR A 455 34.18 -14.59 12.22
N ALA A 456 34.98 -13.79 11.52
CA ALA A 456 35.33 -12.44 11.96
C ALA A 456 34.18 -11.47 11.69
N SER A 457 33.93 -10.53 12.61
CA SER A 457 32.92 -9.48 12.44
C SER A 457 33.26 -8.53 11.29
N VAL A 458 32.24 -8.07 10.57
CA VAL A 458 32.36 -7.09 9.47
C VAL A 458 31.90 -5.73 9.96
N VAL A 459 32.74 -4.71 9.80
CA VAL A 459 32.44 -3.32 10.18
C VAL A 459 32.01 -2.53 8.94
N VAL A 460 30.87 -1.84 9.03
CA VAL A 460 30.28 -1.02 7.97
C VAL A 460 30.09 0.41 8.50
N PRO A 461 30.99 1.34 8.15
CA PRO A 461 30.84 2.75 8.46
C PRO A 461 29.94 3.44 7.43
N PHE A 462 29.10 4.35 7.91
CA PHE A 462 28.27 5.26 7.13
C PHE A 462 28.68 6.69 7.48
N GLU A 463 29.20 7.43 6.50
CA GLU A 463 29.53 8.84 6.66
C GLU A 463 28.29 9.67 6.28
N LEU A 464 27.60 10.19 7.30
CA LEU A 464 26.29 10.83 7.17
C LEU A 464 26.37 12.31 7.56
N THR A 465 25.54 13.16 6.95
CA THR A 465 25.27 14.51 7.48
C THR A 465 23.94 14.49 8.23
N VAL A 466 23.89 15.10 9.41
CA VAL A 466 22.65 15.52 10.07
C VAL A 466 22.57 17.04 9.87
N PRO A 467 21.77 17.56 8.92
CA PRO A 467 21.73 18.99 8.60
C PRO A 467 21.16 19.83 9.72
N ALA A 468 21.45 21.14 9.68
CA ALA A 468 20.87 22.12 10.58
C ALA A 468 19.33 22.03 10.60
N LEU A 469 18.73 22.27 11.77
CA LEU A 469 17.28 22.42 11.91
C LEU A 469 16.82 23.68 11.17
N ALA A 470 15.81 23.55 10.30
CA ALA A 470 15.42 24.60 9.35
C ALA A 470 13.89 24.77 9.16
N GLY A 471 13.09 24.21 10.06
CA GLY A 471 11.63 24.38 10.05
C GLY A 471 11.16 25.79 10.49
N PRO A 472 9.95 26.20 10.10
CA PRO A 472 9.33 27.44 10.57
C PRO A 472 8.96 27.37 12.06
N THR A 473 8.95 28.52 12.73
CA THR A 473 8.34 28.67 14.07
C THR A 473 6.84 28.94 13.94
N ALA A 474 6.10 28.85 15.05
CA ALA A 474 4.66 29.13 15.04
C ALA A 474 4.31 30.56 14.57
N GLU A 475 5.19 31.54 14.77
CA GLU A 475 5.00 32.93 14.33
C GLU A 475 5.30 33.13 12.83
N ASP A 476 5.91 32.14 12.16
CA ASP A 476 6.14 32.15 10.70
C ASP A 476 4.99 31.48 9.92
N LEU A 477 3.98 30.94 10.62
CA LEU A 477 2.82 30.28 10.04
C LEU A 477 1.68 31.30 9.87
N GLU A 478 1.48 31.75 8.63
CA GLU A 478 0.54 32.82 8.28
C GLU A 478 -0.45 32.43 7.17
N ALA A 479 -0.52 31.14 6.83
CA ALA A 479 -1.46 30.58 5.88
C ALA A 479 -1.74 29.10 6.20
N TYR A 480 -2.65 28.49 5.45
CA TYR A 480 -2.98 27.08 5.55
C TYR A 480 -3.00 26.40 4.18
N MET A 481 -2.75 25.09 4.18
CA MET A 481 -3.01 24.16 3.08
C MET A 481 -4.09 23.17 3.52
N PHE A 482 -5.01 22.83 2.62
CA PHE A 482 -6.07 21.86 2.86
C PHE A 482 -6.01 20.76 1.80
N VAL A 483 -6.00 19.50 2.22
CA VAL A 483 -5.95 18.32 1.35
C VAL A 483 -7.26 17.56 1.46
N TYR A 484 -7.90 17.30 0.33
CA TYR A 484 -9.25 16.74 0.27
C TYR A 484 -9.50 15.86 -0.96
N PHE A 485 -10.56 15.08 -0.90
CA PHE A 485 -11.19 14.42 -2.06
C PHE A 485 -12.63 14.93 -2.19
N THR A 486 -13.37 14.63 -3.27
CA THR A 486 -14.71 15.24 -3.52
C THR A 486 -15.88 14.26 -3.56
N GLY A 487 -15.63 12.95 -3.55
CA GLY A 487 -16.66 11.91 -3.34
C GLY A 487 -16.51 10.67 -4.24
N ASP A 488 -17.55 9.83 -4.21
CA ASP A 488 -17.64 8.43 -4.67
C ASP A 488 -17.49 8.17 -6.20
N SER A 489 -16.65 8.92 -6.91
CA SER A 489 -16.36 8.70 -8.33
C SER A 489 -14.87 8.55 -8.57
N ILE A 490 -14.49 7.87 -9.66
CA ILE A 490 -13.09 7.56 -10.01
C ILE A 490 -12.19 8.82 -10.09
N ASP A 491 -12.76 10.00 -10.33
CA ASP A 491 -12.02 11.27 -10.29
C ASP A 491 -12.23 12.07 -9.00
N GLY A 492 -13.33 11.83 -8.28
CA GLY A 492 -13.58 12.39 -6.95
C GLY A 492 -12.70 11.76 -5.87
N GLU A 493 -12.34 10.49 -6.01
CA GLU A 493 -11.43 9.70 -5.15
C GLU A 493 -9.95 9.94 -5.54
N LYS A 494 -9.60 11.22 -5.69
CA LYS A 494 -8.25 11.70 -5.97
C LYS A 494 -8.00 12.99 -5.21
N LEU A 495 -6.77 13.18 -4.77
CA LEU A 495 -6.44 14.26 -3.84
C LEU A 495 -6.28 15.60 -4.56
N ARG A 496 -6.94 16.60 -4.01
CA ARG A 496 -6.94 18.01 -4.43
C ARG A 496 -6.40 18.85 -3.27
N PHE A 497 -5.80 19.97 -3.61
CA PHE A 497 -5.22 20.90 -2.65
C PHE A 497 -5.94 22.26 -2.74
N ALA A 498 -6.07 22.95 -1.61
CA ALA A 498 -6.48 24.34 -1.52
C ALA A 498 -5.55 25.09 -0.56
N VAL A 499 -5.52 26.43 -0.64
CA VAL A 499 -4.78 27.30 0.29
C VAL A 499 -5.67 28.44 0.78
N SER A 500 -5.41 28.96 1.97
CA SER A 500 -6.19 30.07 2.53
C SER A 500 -5.94 31.41 1.82
N GLU A 501 -6.96 32.28 1.74
CA GLU A 501 -6.74 33.69 1.43
C GLU A 501 -6.31 34.41 2.72
N GLY A 502 -4.99 34.63 2.85
CA GLY A 502 -4.41 35.21 4.05
C GLY A 502 -4.33 34.24 5.23
N ASN A 503 -4.12 34.79 6.42
CA ASN A 503 -4.06 34.04 7.68
C ASN A 503 -5.48 33.85 8.23
N ASN A 504 -6.29 33.07 7.51
CA ASN A 504 -7.73 32.93 7.79
C ASN A 504 -8.18 31.50 7.51
N ALA A 505 -8.46 30.73 8.57
CA ALA A 505 -8.96 29.36 8.47
C ALA A 505 -10.35 29.22 7.82
N LEU A 506 -11.07 30.30 7.49
CA LEU A 506 -12.43 30.28 6.95
C LEU A 506 -12.57 30.80 5.50
N ASP A 507 -11.50 31.15 4.80
CA ASP A 507 -11.56 31.61 3.40
C ASP A 507 -10.44 30.99 2.55
N TRP A 508 -10.79 30.38 1.41
CA TRP A 508 -9.96 29.38 0.72
C TRP A 508 -10.07 29.41 -0.81
N ASP A 509 -8.92 29.36 -1.48
CA ASP A 509 -8.77 29.22 -2.93
C ASP A 509 -8.43 27.76 -3.31
N GLU A 510 -9.16 27.20 -4.29
CA GLU A 510 -8.84 25.88 -4.88
C GLU A 510 -7.59 25.96 -5.77
N LEU A 511 -6.61 25.07 -5.57
CA LEU A 511 -5.44 24.97 -6.47
C LEU A 511 -5.77 24.10 -7.70
N ASN A 512 -4.95 24.26 -8.74
CA ASN A 512 -4.93 23.42 -9.94
C ASN A 512 -6.28 23.40 -10.69
N ASP A 513 -7.02 24.52 -10.71
CA ASP A 513 -8.38 24.62 -11.25
C ASP A 513 -9.33 23.52 -10.69
N ALA A 514 -9.21 23.20 -9.40
CA ALA A 514 -9.88 22.11 -8.68
C ALA A 514 -9.65 20.70 -9.29
N GLN A 515 -8.64 20.54 -10.15
CA GLN A 515 -8.25 19.26 -10.73
C GLN A 515 -7.34 18.48 -9.77
N PRO A 516 -7.38 17.14 -9.79
CA PRO A 516 -6.50 16.29 -8.97
C PRO A 516 -5.02 16.66 -9.06
N VAL A 517 -4.36 16.70 -7.90
CA VAL A 517 -2.91 16.93 -7.78
C VAL A 517 -2.15 15.62 -7.57
N LEU A 518 -2.74 14.66 -6.84
CA LEU A 518 -2.22 13.31 -6.65
C LEU A 518 -3.30 12.25 -6.93
N GLU A 519 -2.90 11.14 -7.55
CA GLU A 519 -3.76 9.98 -7.82
C GLU A 519 -3.04 8.66 -7.50
N SER A 520 -3.79 7.64 -7.07
CA SER A 520 -3.23 6.32 -6.74
C SER A 520 -3.07 5.45 -7.99
N THR A 521 -1.87 4.88 -8.13
CA THR A 521 -1.51 3.92 -9.18
C THR A 521 -1.46 2.47 -8.67
N LEU A 522 -1.34 2.28 -7.35
CA LEU A 522 -1.32 1.01 -6.63
C LEU A 522 -2.70 0.72 -5.99
N GLY A 523 -2.81 -0.37 -5.21
CA GLY A 523 -4.02 -0.72 -4.47
C GLY A 523 -5.31 -0.77 -5.31
N THR A 524 -6.38 -0.25 -4.73
CA THR A 524 -7.70 -0.04 -5.36
C THR A 524 -7.72 1.10 -6.38
N LYS A 525 -6.69 1.96 -6.40
CA LYS A 525 -6.55 3.14 -7.27
C LYS A 525 -7.63 4.21 -7.05
N GLY A 526 -7.95 4.44 -5.77
CA GLY A 526 -8.71 5.59 -5.27
C GLY A 526 -8.11 6.05 -3.95
N LEU A 527 -8.27 7.33 -3.64
CA LEU A 527 -7.74 7.98 -2.45
C LEU A 527 -8.86 8.73 -1.74
N ARG A 528 -9.00 8.44 -0.45
CA ARG A 528 -9.98 9.05 0.44
C ARG A 528 -9.31 9.42 1.76
N ASP A 529 -9.98 10.27 2.52
CA ASP A 529 -9.63 10.59 3.92
C ASP A 529 -8.14 10.98 4.12
N PRO A 530 -7.57 11.90 3.31
CA PRO A 530 -6.15 12.24 3.38
C PRO A 530 -5.78 13.01 4.66
N PHE A 531 -4.76 12.54 5.37
CA PHE A 531 -4.10 13.25 6.46
C PHE A 531 -2.72 13.76 6.03
N ILE A 532 -2.51 15.08 6.10
CA ILE A 532 -1.21 15.73 5.86
C ILE A 532 -0.62 16.24 7.18
N MET A 533 0.68 16.03 7.39
CA MET A 533 1.42 16.59 8.51
C MET A 533 2.82 17.05 8.14
N ARG A 534 3.35 18.00 8.91
CA ARG A 534 4.78 18.36 8.93
C ARG A 534 5.51 17.48 9.95
N SER A 535 6.77 17.15 9.70
CA SER A 535 7.63 16.45 10.67
C SER A 535 8.00 17.35 11.85
N PRO A 536 8.40 16.81 13.02
CA PRO A 536 8.79 17.63 14.19
C PRO A 536 10.07 18.44 13.95
N GLU A 537 10.90 18.07 12.97
CA GLU A 537 12.06 18.86 12.52
C GLU A 537 11.66 20.00 11.56
N GLY A 538 10.42 19.97 11.06
CA GLY A 538 9.76 21.05 10.32
C GLY A 538 10.03 21.13 8.82
N ASP A 539 10.92 20.29 8.27
CA ASP A 539 11.39 20.34 6.88
C ASP A 539 10.99 19.12 6.02
N ARG A 540 10.14 18.23 6.55
CA ARG A 540 9.46 17.19 5.78
C ARG A 540 7.94 17.27 5.96
N PHE A 541 7.24 16.76 4.96
CA PHE A 541 5.80 16.63 4.94
C PHE A 541 5.44 15.18 4.60
N PHE A 542 4.56 14.59 5.39
CA PHE A 542 3.98 13.27 5.14
C PHE A 542 2.52 13.43 4.78
N LEU A 543 2.06 12.66 3.81
CA LEU A 543 0.67 12.60 3.38
C LEU A 543 0.26 11.13 3.33
N ILE A 544 -0.71 10.75 4.15
CA ILE A 544 -1.26 9.39 4.23
C ILE A 544 -2.74 9.42 3.84
N ALA A 545 -3.25 8.35 3.23
CA ALA A 545 -4.64 8.26 2.77
C ALA A 545 -5.16 6.82 2.75
N THR A 546 -6.49 6.68 2.81
CA THR A 546 -7.21 5.42 2.64
C THR A 546 -7.04 4.89 1.20
N ASP A 547 -6.61 3.63 1.06
CA ASP A 547 -6.72 2.88 -0.21
C ASP A 547 -8.16 2.37 -0.41
N LEU A 548 -9.01 3.20 -1.04
CA LEU A 548 -10.37 2.81 -1.41
C LEU A 548 -10.86 3.54 -2.66
N SER A 549 -11.42 2.77 -3.60
CA SER A 549 -12.17 3.31 -4.75
C SER A 549 -13.57 2.71 -4.87
N VAL A 550 -14.55 3.28 -4.16
CA VAL A 550 -15.97 2.91 -4.34
C VAL A 550 -16.50 3.36 -5.70
N GLY A 551 -15.84 4.33 -6.36
CA GLY A 551 -16.08 4.66 -7.76
C GLY A 551 -15.75 3.52 -8.74
N ARG A 552 -15.02 2.48 -8.30
CA ARG A 552 -14.73 1.24 -9.06
C ARG A 552 -15.47 0.03 -8.51
N SER A 553 -15.45 -0.20 -7.19
CA SER A 553 -16.03 -1.40 -6.55
C SER A 553 -17.49 -1.22 -6.11
N GLY A 554 -17.94 0.02 -5.92
CA GLY A 554 -19.04 0.34 -5.03
C GLY A 554 -18.70 0.10 -3.55
N TRP A 555 -19.60 0.48 -2.67
CA TRP A 555 -19.51 0.22 -1.22
C TRP A 555 -19.67 -1.27 -0.84
N GLY A 556 -20.07 -2.13 -1.78
CA GLY A 556 -20.37 -3.54 -1.55
C GLY A 556 -19.14 -4.35 -1.15
N GLY A 557 -19.01 -4.64 0.14
CA GLY A 557 -17.91 -5.42 0.70
C GLY A 557 -16.73 -4.60 1.25
N ALA A 558 -16.73 -3.27 1.08
CA ALA A 558 -15.61 -2.40 1.44
C ALA A 558 -15.23 -2.41 2.94
N VAL A 559 -16.13 -2.83 3.83
CA VAL A 559 -15.91 -2.98 5.29
C VAL A 559 -15.28 -4.33 5.67
N GLY A 560 -15.56 -5.41 4.92
CA GLY A 560 -15.13 -6.78 5.27
C GLY A 560 -14.06 -7.36 4.33
N ASN A 561 -13.87 -6.75 3.17
CA ASN A 561 -12.86 -7.08 2.17
C ASN A 561 -12.26 -5.78 1.59
N GLY A 562 -12.14 -4.75 2.42
CA GLY A 562 -11.46 -3.50 2.07
C GLY A 562 -9.94 -3.68 2.05
N SER A 563 -9.23 -2.61 1.68
CA SER A 563 -7.76 -2.64 1.70
C SER A 563 -7.22 -2.66 3.13
N HIS A 564 -6.12 -3.41 3.32
CA HIS A 564 -5.31 -3.40 4.54
C HIS A 564 -4.21 -2.33 4.54
N TYR A 565 -4.13 -1.55 3.45
CA TYR A 565 -2.97 -0.76 3.10
C TYR A 565 -3.22 0.75 3.29
N LEU A 566 -2.15 1.46 3.64
CA LEU A 566 -2.07 2.92 3.56
C LEU A 566 -1.39 3.32 2.26
N GLU A 567 -1.85 4.41 1.65
CA GLU A 567 -1.15 5.08 0.55
C GLU A 567 -0.41 6.30 1.10
N ILE A 568 0.91 6.33 0.94
CA ILE A 568 1.81 7.26 1.64
C ILE A 568 2.75 7.98 0.67
N TRP A 569 2.73 9.31 0.71
CA TRP A 569 3.68 10.21 0.04
C TRP A 569 4.52 10.99 1.05
N GLU A 570 5.63 11.56 0.55
CA GLU A 570 6.56 12.38 1.31
C GLU A 570 7.09 13.51 0.42
N SER A 571 7.29 14.69 1.00
CA SER A 571 7.82 15.89 0.33
C SER A 571 8.70 16.69 1.29
N THR A 572 9.55 17.56 0.75
CA THR A 572 10.36 18.55 1.48
C THR A 572 9.97 19.99 1.13
N ASP A 573 8.94 20.19 0.29
CA ASP A 573 8.57 21.52 -0.23
C ASP A 573 7.05 21.68 -0.51
N LEU A 574 6.21 20.70 -0.13
CA LEU A 574 4.76 20.56 -0.45
C LEU A 574 4.39 20.50 -1.95
N VAL A 575 5.35 20.82 -2.81
CA VAL A 575 5.18 21.09 -4.24
C VAL A 575 5.60 19.86 -5.06
N ASN A 576 6.61 19.12 -4.61
CA ASN A 576 7.17 17.96 -5.26
C ASN A 576 7.13 16.77 -4.30
N TRP A 577 6.31 15.78 -4.65
CA TRP A 577 6.06 14.58 -3.85
C TRP A 577 6.85 13.40 -4.41
N GLY A 578 7.36 12.54 -3.52
CA GLY A 578 8.06 11.32 -3.86
C GLY A 578 7.17 10.22 -4.46
N GLU A 579 7.74 9.04 -4.66
CA GLU A 579 6.99 7.88 -5.15
C GLU A 579 5.94 7.40 -4.13
N GLN A 580 4.78 6.99 -4.63
CA GLN A 580 3.70 6.40 -3.84
C GLN A 580 4.15 5.12 -3.13
N ARG A 581 3.98 5.06 -1.81
CA ARG A 581 4.15 3.84 -1.01
C ARG A 581 2.79 3.24 -0.67
N HIS A 582 2.58 2.00 -1.09
CA HIS A 582 1.43 1.18 -0.71
C HIS A 582 1.90 0.21 0.40
N VAL A 583 1.50 0.44 1.65
CA VAL A 583 2.07 -0.26 2.84
C VAL A 583 0.98 -0.98 3.61
N GLU A 584 1.08 -2.31 3.80
CA GLU A 584 0.17 -3.07 4.66
C GLU A 584 0.47 -2.78 6.13
N VAL A 585 -0.56 -2.38 6.89
CA VAL A 585 -0.41 -2.01 8.32
C VAL A 585 -1.36 -2.75 9.24
N ASN A 586 -2.31 -3.53 8.69
CA ASN A 586 -3.46 -4.06 9.41
C ASN A 586 -3.39 -5.59 9.61
N LEU A 587 -4.20 -6.13 10.53
CA LEU A 587 -4.17 -7.55 10.88
C LEU A 587 -4.77 -8.44 9.76
N PRO A 588 -4.34 -9.72 9.62
CA PRO A 588 -4.94 -10.64 8.63
C PRO A 588 -6.46 -10.82 8.76
N ASN A 589 -6.97 -10.74 10.00
CA ASN A 589 -8.39 -10.81 10.36
C ASN A 589 -9.09 -9.43 10.45
N ALA A 590 -8.47 -8.37 9.95
CA ALA A 590 -9.10 -7.07 9.78
C ALA A 590 -10.05 -7.05 8.58
N GLY A 591 -10.93 -6.05 8.55
CA GLY A 591 -11.87 -5.82 7.44
C GLY A 591 -11.44 -4.74 6.44
N MET A 592 -10.83 -3.65 6.94
CA MET A 592 -10.44 -2.48 6.16
C MET A 592 -9.50 -1.54 6.95
N THR A 593 -8.83 -0.62 6.26
CA THR A 593 -7.94 0.42 6.84
C THR A 593 -8.41 1.78 6.32
N TRP A 594 -9.24 2.49 7.10
CA TRP A 594 -9.91 3.73 6.68
C TRP A 594 -9.60 4.90 7.60
N ALA A 595 -9.68 6.13 7.09
CA ALA A 595 -9.43 7.37 7.84
C ALA A 595 -8.12 7.34 8.66
N PRO A 596 -6.96 7.22 8.00
CA PRO A 596 -5.68 7.19 8.69
C PRO A 596 -5.17 8.60 9.02
N GLU A 597 -4.88 8.86 10.29
CA GLU A 597 -4.06 10.01 10.70
C GLU A 597 -2.82 9.58 11.50
N ALA A 598 -1.95 10.54 11.83
CA ALA A 598 -0.74 10.32 12.61
C ALA A 598 -0.42 11.50 13.54
N THR A 599 -0.10 11.21 14.81
CA THR A 599 0.39 12.19 15.78
C THR A 599 1.80 11.82 16.23
N TYR A 600 2.70 12.80 16.35
CA TYR A 600 4.06 12.56 16.83
C TYR A 600 4.11 12.44 18.37
N ASP A 601 4.74 11.37 18.87
CA ASP A 601 4.97 11.14 20.30
C ASP A 601 6.45 11.34 20.66
N ALA A 602 6.75 12.49 21.26
CA ALA A 602 8.09 12.86 21.70
C ALA A 602 8.64 11.96 22.84
N THR A 603 7.82 11.14 23.49
CA THR A 603 8.27 10.19 24.54
C THR A 603 8.98 8.96 23.98
N ILE A 604 8.74 8.65 22.70
CA ILE A 604 9.32 7.49 21.98
C ILE A 604 10.06 7.87 20.69
N ASP A 605 10.02 9.15 20.30
CA ASP A 605 10.62 9.64 19.05
C ASP A 605 10.05 8.86 17.85
N ALA A 606 8.72 8.88 17.71
CA ALA A 606 7.99 8.15 16.68
C ALA A 606 6.58 8.71 16.47
N TYR A 607 5.96 8.39 15.33
CA TYR A 607 4.57 8.68 15.03
C TYR A 607 3.67 7.54 15.51
N VAL A 608 2.60 7.90 16.21
CA VAL A 608 1.47 7.04 16.52
C VAL A 608 0.45 7.23 15.39
N VAL A 609 0.32 6.24 14.54
CA VAL A 609 -0.61 6.23 13.40
C VAL A 609 -1.87 5.49 13.82
N TYR A 610 -3.05 6.00 13.49
CA TYR A 610 -4.32 5.42 13.89
C TYR A 610 -5.35 5.49 12.77
N TRP A 611 -6.21 4.47 12.68
CA TRP A 611 -7.18 4.29 11.59
C TRP A 611 -8.37 3.44 12.03
N THR A 612 -9.47 3.54 11.29
CA THR A 612 -10.69 2.73 11.50
C THR A 612 -10.56 1.35 10.86
N SER A 613 -10.90 0.30 11.61
CA SER A 613 -10.99 -1.09 11.12
C SER A 613 -12.12 -1.86 11.82
N SER A 614 -12.78 -2.77 11.12
CA SER A 614 -13.55 -3.86 11.75
C SER A 614 -12.62 -5.06 11.99
N LEU A 615 -12.83 -5.83 13.07
CA LEU A 615 -12.07 -7.05 13.36
C LEU A 615 -12.99 -8.28 13.38
N TYR A 616 -12.44 -9.42 12.96
CA TYR A 616 -13.16 -10.70 12.87
C TYR A 616 -12.50 -11.79 13.73
N THR A 617 -13.28 -12.75 14.22
CA THR A 617 -12.77 -13.90 14.98
C THR A 617 -12.29 -15.06 14.11
N ASP A 618 -12.50 -14.97 12.79
CA ASP A 618 -12.12 -15.96 11.79
C ASP A 618 -11.40 -15.29 10.59
N GLU A 619 -10.41 -15.99 10.03
CA GLU A 619 -9.67 -15.53 8.82
C GLU A 619 -10.59 -15.35 7.60
N THR A 620 -11.72 -16.06 7.57
CA THR A 620 -12.76 -15.93 6.53
C THR A 620 -13.71 -14.74 6.72
N ARG A 621 -13.53 -13.94 7.78
CA ARG A 621 -14.26 -12.69 8.07
C ARG A 621 -15.78 -12.83 8.06
N THR A 622 -16.27 -13.98 8.55
CA THR A 622 -17.71 -14.29 8.63
C THR A 622 -18.32 -13.93 9.98
N GLN A 623 -17.50 -13.80 11.04
CA GLN A 623 -17.93 -13.48 12.40
C GLN A 623 -17.11 -12.32 12.96
N GLY A 624 -17.75 -11.15 13.08
CA GLY A 624 -17.15 -9.97 13.71
C GLY A 624 -16.89 -10.16 15.21
N ASP A 625 -15.91 -9.42 15.75
CA ASP A 625 -15.47 -9.51 17.15
C ASP A 625 -16.49 -9.01 18.20
N GLY A 626 -17.56 -8.33 17.75
CA GLY A 626 -18.62 -7.78 18.59
C GLY A 626 -18.42 -6.31 19.02
N ASN A 627 -17.34 -5.65 18.59
CA ASN A 627 -17.03 -4.25 18.90
C ASN A 627 -17.30 -3.29 17.72
N GLY A 628 -17.73 -3.82 16.57
CA GLY A 628 -17.96 -3.05 15.34
C GLY A 628 -16.66 -2.52 14.73
N PRO A 629 -16.76 -1.47 13.89
CA PRO A 629 -15.62 -0.62 13.58
C PRO A 629 -15.00 -0.05 14.86
N GLN A 630 -13.67 -0.05 14.93
CA GLN A 630 -12.88 0.47 16.05
C GLN A 630 -11.59 1.13 15.54
N ILE A 631 -11.00 2.01 16.33
CA ILE A 631 -9.73 2.65 15.99
C ILE A 631 -8.58 1.74 16.39
N MET A 632 -7.83 1.30 15.39
CA MET A 632 -6.55 0.61 15.52
C MET A 632 -5.41 1.63 15.57
N THR A 633 -4.27 1.23 16.14
CA THR A 633 -3.05 2.04 16.11
C THR A 633 -1.79 1.19 15.90
N SER A 634 -0.79 1.78 15.23
CA SER A 634 0.57 1.26 15.06
C SER A 634 1.59 2.39 15.18
N ILE A 635 2.83 2.07 15.52
CA ILE A 635 3.93 3.02 15.68
C ILE A 635 4.88 2.93 14.48
N THR A 636 5.29 4.07 13.92
CA THR A 636 6.30 4.17 12.85
C THR A 636 7.26 5.34 13.08
N ARG A 637 8.45 5.31 12.48
CA ARG A 637 9.38 6.45 12.43
C ARG A 637 9.56 7.04 11.04
N ASP A 638 9.36 6.20 10.02
CA ASP A 638 9.75 6.44 8.64
C ASP A 638 8.57 6.36 7.66
N PHE A 639 7.38 5.99 8.14
CA PHE A 639 6.21 5.59 7.35
C PHE A 639 6.55 4.50 6.31
N ARG A 640 7.38 3.52 6.72
CA ARG A 640 7.78 2.34 5.93
C ARG A 640 7.73 1.08 6.80
N THR A 641 8.19 1.20 8.04
CA THR A 641 8.17 0.14 9.05
C THR A 641 7.16 0.50 10.13
N PHE A 642 6.27 -0.45 10.43
CA PHE A 642 5.14 -0.28 11.35
C PHE A 642 5.16 -1.43 12.36
N THR A 643 4.79 -1.17 13.61
CA THR A 643 4.56 -2.24 14.59
C THR A 643 3.30 -3.03 14.25
N GLU A 644 3.18 -4.27 14.75
CA GLU A 644 1.90 -4.98 14.73
C GLU A 644 0.82 -4.11 15.42
N PRO A 645 -0.36 -3.90 14.79
CA PRO A 645 -1.33 -2.94 15.26
C PRO A 645 -2.18 -3.47 16.42
N THR A 646 -2.69 -2.55 17.24
CA THR A 646 -3.54 -2.88 18.40
C THR A 646 -4.80 -2.00 18.44
N SER A 647 -5.87 -2.47 19.10
CA SER A 647 -7.08 -1.66 19.31
C SER A 647 -6.80 -0.55 20.33
N TRP A 648 -6.88 0.71 19.90
CA TRP A 648 -6.67 1.90 20.72
C TRP A 648 -7.96 2.40 21.38
N PHE A 649 -9.06 2.42 20.61
CA PHE A 649 -10.37 2.86 21.07
C PHE A 649 -11.48 2.13 20.33
N LYS A 650 -12.45 1.58 21.07
CA LYS A 650 -13.66 0.93 20.55
C LYS A 650 -14.89 1.39 21.32
N ALA A 651 -16.08 1.28 20.71
CA ALA A 651 -17.33 1.71 21.34
C ALA A 651 -17.63 0.96 22.66
N ALA A 652 -17.12 -0.26 22.83
CA ALA A 652 -17.29 -1.04 24.07
C ALA A 652 -16.58 -0.45 25.31
N ASP A 653 -15.65 0.49 25.13
CA ASP A 653 -14.89 1.09 26.24
C ASP A 653 -15.65 2.25 26.94
N LEU A 654 -16.70 2.81 26.32
CA LEU A 654 -17.48 3.91 26.85
C LEU A 654 -18.96 3.52 27.08
N PRO A 655 -19.49 3.57 28.32
CA PRO A 655 -20.88 3.22 28.62
C PRO A 655 -21.96 4.08 27.95
N SER A 656 -21.59 5.22 27.35
CA SER A 656 -22.46 6.09 26.56
C SER A 656 -22.70 5.55 25.14
N LEU A 657 -21.84 4.65 24.64
CA LEU A 657 -21.87 4.14 23.27
C LEU A 657 -22.45 2.72 23.19
N LYS A 658 -22.59 2.21 21.96
CA LYS A 658 -23.01 0.82 21.71
C LYS A 658 -21.92 -0.01 21.04
N PRO A 659 -21.47 -1.13 21.64
CA PRO A 659 -20.47 -2.02 21.06
C PRO A 659 -20.81 -2.47 19.63
N GLU A 660 -22.07 -2.86 19.38
CA GLU A 660 -22.46 -3.50 18.14
C GLU A 660 -22.48 -2.57 16.91
N ASN A 661 -22.46 -1.25 17.12
CA ASN A 661 -22.41 -0.27 16.04
C ASN A 661 -20.97 0.25 15.80
N GLY A 662 -20.10 0.22 16.80
CA GLY A 662 -18.70 0.68 16.71
C GLY A 662 -18.52 2.20 16.64
N LEU A 663 -17.36 2.64 16.15
CA LEU A 663 -16.98 4.04 15.92
C LEU A 663 -15.95 4.14 14.81
N ILE A 664 -15.89 5.31 14.16
CA ILE A 664 -15.04 5.57 13.00
C ILE A 664 -14.36 6.95 13.16
N ASP A 665 -13.42 7.26 12.27
CA ASP A 665 -12.82 8.56 12.03
C ASP A 665 -12.36 9.28 13.32
N SER A 666 -11.13 9.02 13.74
CA SER A 666 -10.48 9.76 14.83
C SER A 666 -9.57 10.85 14.30
N THR A 667 -9.51 11.97 15.04
CA THR A 667 -8.53 13.04 14.84
C THR A 667 -7.97 13.53 16.17
N VAL A 668 -6.72 14.03 16.19
CA VAL A 668 -6.01 14.41 17.44
C VAL A 668 -5.25 15.73 17.31
N LEU A 669 -5.43 16.61 18.31
CA LEU A 669 -4.60 17.79 18.54
C LEU A 669 -3.77 17.62 19.83
N GLU A 670 -2.53 18.09 19.84
CA GLU A 670 -1.73 18.28 21.06
C GLU A 670 -1.70 19.78 21.42
N GLU A 671 -1.86 20.10 22.70
CA GLU A 671 -1.71 21.45 23.25
C GLU A 671 -1.21 21.37 24.71
N ASP A 672 -0.09 22.04 25.00
CA ASP A 672 0.52 22.17 26.33
C ASP A 672 0.72 20.83 27.09
N GLY A 673 1.01 19.74 26.36
CA GLY A 673 1.21 18.38 26.89
C GLY A 673 -0.07 17.56 27.02
N THR A 674 -1.21 18.07 26.54
CA THR A 674 -2.51 17.39 26.57
C THR A 674 -2.94 17.04 25.14
N PHE A 675 -3.30 15.77 24.92
CA PHE A 675 -3.85 15.30 23.66
C PHE A 675 -5.38 15.35 23.71
N TYR A 676 -6.00 15.97 22.70
CA TYR A 676 -7.45 16.09 22.53
C TYR A 676 -7.86 15.27 21.31
N ARG A 677 -8.67 14.24 21.52
CA ARG A 677 -9.18 13.34 20.48
C ARG A 677 -10.65 13.63 20.19
N PHE A 678 -10.98 13.75 18.91
CA PHE A 678 -12.35 13.78 18.42
C PHE A 678 -12.61 12.52 17.58
N THR A 679 -13.81 11.93 17.69
CA THR A 679 -14.14 10.66 17.01
C THR A 679 -15.61 10.59 16.61
N LYS A 680 -15.93 10.08 15.42
CA LYS A 680 -17.32 9.82 15.00
C LYS A 680 -17.88 8.56 15.67
N ALA A 681 -18.77 8.75 16.64
CA ALA A 681 -19.48 7.66 17.29
C ALA A 681 -20.76 7.29 16.51
N THR A 682 -20.88 6.02 16.11
CA THR A 682 -22.01 5.53 15.31
C THR A 682 -23.33 5.42 16.09
N GLN A 683 -23.30 5.50 17.42
CA GLN A 683 -24.45 5.80 18.27
C GLN A 683 -24.00 6.24 19.66
N VAL A 684 -24.46 7.42 20.09
CA VAL A 684 -24.25 7.97 21.44
C VAL A 684 -25.59 8.04 22.19
N THR A 685 -25.57 7.74 23.49
CA THR A 685 -26.77 7.79 24.35
C THR A 685 -27.14 9.22 24.74
N GLY A 686 -28.07 9.81 23.98
CA GLY A 686 -28.59 11.15 24.24
C GLY A 686 -28.63 12.01 22.98
N CYS A 687 -27.70 11.79 22.06
CA CYS A 687 -27.63 12.54 20.81
C CYS A 687 -28.81 12.22 19.87
N PRO A 688 -29.29 13.21 19.08
CA PRO A 688 -30.36 13.00 18.08
C PRO A 688 -30.00 12.01 16.96
N SER A 689 -28.72 11.80 16.69
CA SER A 689 -28.18 10.90 15.67
C SER A 689 -26.78 10.41 16.07
N PRO A 690 -26.13 9.54 15.27
CA PRO A 690 -24.68 9.36 15.29
C PRO A 690 -23.97 10.70 15.07
N ASP A 691 -22.88 10.98 15.80
CA ASP A 691 -22.23 12.29 15.86
C ASP A 691 -20.80 12.21 16.44
N ILE A 692 -20.08 13.32 16.48
CA ILE A 692 -18.73 13.41 17.06
C ILE A 692 -18.78 13.50 18.59
N ILE A 693 -17.84 12.82 19.24
CA ILE A 693 -17.53 12.93 20.68
C ILE A 693 -16.11 13.46 20.89
N GLY A 694 -15.87 14.13 22.02
CA GLY A 694 -14.57 14.67 22.39
C GLY A 694 -14.00 13.99 23.64
N GLN A 695 -12.69 13.71 23.65
CA GLN A 695 -11.94 13.20 24.80
C GLN A 695 -10.58 13.90 24.94
N LYS A 696 -9.97 13.86 26.13
CA LYS A 696 -8.59 14.30 26.35
C LYS A 696 -7.75 13.34 27.22
N SER A 697 -6.43 13.39 27.08
CA SER A 697 -5.48 12.63 27.92
C SER A 697 -4.09 13.26 27.98
N GLU A 698 -3.35 13.04 29.07
CA GLU A 698 -1.91 13.31 29.18
C GLU A 698 -1.05 12.23 28.47
N THR A 699 -1.66 11.21 27.83
CA THR A 699 -0.92 10.09 27.23
C THR A 699 -1.58 9.57 25.96
N LEU A 700 -1.08 10.01 24.79
CA LEU A 700 -1.55 9.64 23.45
C LEU A 700 -1.75 8.12 23.27
N ARG A 701 -0.75 7.31 23.63
CA ARG A 701 -0.75 5.85 23.44
C ARG A 701 -1.65 5.07 24.41
N ALA A 702 -2.23 5.71 25.43
CA ALA A 702 -3.15 5.02 26.32
C ALA A 702 -4.43 4.60 25.58
N THR A 703 -4.95 3.40 25.86
CA THR A 703 -6.23 2.95 25.30
C THR A 703 -7.41 3.53 26.09
N THR A 704 -8.60 3.67 25.49
CA THR A 704 -9.77 4.16 26.24
C THR A 704 -10.13 3.22 27.40
N ALA A 705 -9.95 1.91 27.22
CA ALA A 705 -10.12 0.89 28.26
C ALA A 705 -9.21 1.06 29.50
N SER A 706 -8.13 1.85 29.43
CA SER A 706 -7.28 2.18 30.59
C SER A 706 -7.95 3.15 31.58
N GLY A 707 -8.91 3.93 31.10
CA GLY A 707 -9.49 5.07 31.83
C GLY A 707 -8.67 6.36 31.77
N SER A 708 -7.55 6.41 31.01
CA SER A 708 -6.73 7.62 30.85
C SER A 708 -7.34 8.69 29.93
N TRP A 709 -8.39 8.36 29.16
CA TRP A 709 -9.08 9.30 28.27
C TRP A 709 -10.37 9.81 28.93
N GLU A 710 -10.34 11.03 29.46
CA GLU A 710 -11.52 11.73 29.98
C GLU A 710 -12.42 12.16 28.82
N GLN A 711 -13.73 11.90 28.89
CA GLN A 711 -14.69 12.43 27.92
C GLN A 711 -15.01 13.89 28.27
N ILE A 712 -14.79 14.81 27.34
CA ILE A 712 -14.98 16.25 27.54
C ILE A 712 -16.26 16.79 26.90
N ASP A 713 -16.76 16.13 25.85
CA ASP A 713 -17.91 16.61 25.07
C ASP A 713 -18.63 15.46 24.33
N ASP A 714 -19.92 15.64 24.01
CA ASP A 714 -20.67 14.79 23.08
C ASP A 714 -21.79 15.53 22.32
N CYS A 715 -22.27 14.89 21.26
CA CYS A 715 -23.23 15.47 20.31
C CYS A 715 -22.72 16.78 19.66
N ILE A 716 -21.40 16.90 19.42
CA ILE A 716 -20.75 18.18 19.09
C ILE A 716 -21.40 18.85 17.88
N GLY A 717 -21.55 18.13 16.77
CA GLY A 717 -22.19 18.66 15.57
C GLY A 717 -23.65 19.02 15.82
N ARG A 718 -24.42 18.15 16.46
CA ARG A 718 -25.84 18.39 16.74
C ARG A 718 -26.09 19.54 17.72
N THR A 719 -25.19 19.78 18.66
CA THR A 719 -25.22 20.91 19.60
C THR A 719 -24.88 22.22 18.89
N ALA A 720 -23.86 22.22 18.00
CA ALA A 720 -23.54 23.35 17.13
C ALA A 720 -24.58 23.62 16.02
N GLY A 721 -25.47 22.66 15.75
CA GLY A 721 -26.60 22.77 14.82
C GLY A 721 -26.40 22.15 13.44
N THR A 722 -25.44 21.23 13.27
CA THR A 722 -25.14 20.59 11.98
C THR A 722 -26.22 19.56 11.56
N PRO A 723 -26.23 19.20 10.26
CA PRO A 723 -26.71 17.91 9.77
C PRO A 723 -26.00 16.71 10.44
N GLU A 724 -26.25 15.49 9.95
CA GLU A 724 -25.37 14.38 10.36
C GLU A 724 -24.01 14.54 9.66
N VAL A 725 -22.94 14.32 10.43
CA VAL A 725 -21.56 14.57 9.99
C VAL A 725 -20.63 13.45 10.46
N GLU A 726 -19.54 13.23 9.73
CA GLU A 726 -18.45 12.29 10.06
C GLU A 726 -17.09 12.96 9.76
N GLY A 727 -16.00 12.20 9.66
CA GLY A 727 -14.68 12.74 9.28
C GLY A 727 -14.21 13.99 10.04
N PRO A 728 -14.20 13.99 11.39
CA PRO A 728 -13.70 15.12 12.16
C PRO A 728 -12.23 15.37 11.81
N SER A 729 -11.85 16.63 11.57
CA SER A 729 -10.45 17.05 11.47
C SER A 729 -10.23 18.23 12.41
N VAL A 730 -9.34 18.08 13.38
CA VAL A 730 -9.06 19.10 14.41
C VAL A 730 -7.76 19.83 14.13
N PHE A 731 -7.76 21.16 14.26
CA PHE A 731 -6.53 21.95 14.20
C PHE A 731 -6.61 23.20 15.08
N LYS A 732 -5.43 23.75 15.40
CA LYS A 732 -5.26 25.02 16.10
C LYS A 732 -5.11 26.14 15.07
N ALA A 733 -5.72 27.29 15.34
CA ALA A 733 -5.53 28.47 14.51
C ALA A 733 -4.11 29.04 14.67
N ASN A 734 -3.54 29.54 13.58
CA ASN A 734 -2.26 30.24 13.55
C ASN A 734 -2.24 31.46 14.48
N PRO A 735 -1.08 31.88 15.00
CA PRO A 735 -0.94 33.19 15.64
C PRO A 735 -1.43 34.30 14.70
N GLY A 736 -2.33 35.14 15.20
CA GLY A 736 -2.88 36.26 14.43
C GLY A 736 -3.94 35.90 13.37
N ASP A 737 -4.52 34.69 13.39
CA ASP A 737 -5.59 34.30 12.47
C ASP A 737 -6.83 35.21 12.57
N GLU A 738 -7.37 35.63 11.41
CA GLU A 738 -8.44 36.63 11.32
C GLU A 738 -9.86 36.09 11.56
N SER A 739 -10.05 34.77 11.62
CA SER A 739 -11.38 34.12 11.81
C SER A 739 -12.00 34.34 13.20
N GLY A 740 -11.17 34.64 14.20
CA GLY A 740 -11.59 34.92 15.58
C GLY A 740 -11.70 33.70 16.52
N TYR A 741 -11.34 32.50 16.07
CA TYR A 741 -11.33 31.27 16.87
C TYR A 741 -9.90 30.83 17.25
N LYS A 742 -9.74 30.04 18.32
CA LYS A 742 -8.44 29.45 18.71
C LYS A 742 -8.26 28.04 18.15
N TYR A 743 -9.35 27.29 18.05
CA TYR A 743 -9.37 25.91 17.57
C TYR A 743 -10.52 25.69 16.59
N PHE A 744 -10.30 24.78 15.66
CA PHE A 744 -11.28 24.32 14.69
C PHE A 744 -11.47 22.81 14.79
N LEU A 745 -12.72 22.40 14.61
CA LEU A 745 -13.11 21.01 14.37
C LEU A 745 -13.99 21.02 13.12
N TRP A 746 -13.41 20.67 11.98
CA TRP A 746 -14.16 20.52 10.74
C TRP A 746 -14.82 19.15 10.70
N VAL A 747 -16.05 19.06 10.20
CA VAL A 747 -16.84 17.81 10.15
C VAL A 747 -17.54 17.65 8.79
N ASP A 748 -17.42 16.49 8.12
CA ASP A 748 -17.95 16.26 6.78
C ASP A 748 -19.44 15.87 6.81
N ASN A 749 -20.29 16.71 6.20
CA ASN A 749 -21.64 16.32 5.81
C ASN A 749 -21.57 15.47 4.54
N TYR A 750 -21.10 14.23 4.71
CA TYR A 750 -20.79 13.21 3.68
C TYR A 750 -21.90 12.99 2.65
N GLY A 751 -23.18 13.01 3.07
CA GLY A 751 -24.35 12.91 2.20
C GLY A 751 -24.88 14.25 1.66
N GLY A 752 -24.22 15.37 1.96
CA GLY A 752 -24.67 16.73 1.71
C GLY A 752 -23.55 17.66 1.21
N VAL A 753 -23.34 18.79 1.89
CA VAL A 753 -22.57 19.93 1.34
C VAL A 753 -21.05 19.75 1.27
N GLY A 754 -20.50 18.72 1.93
CA GLY A 754 -19.07 18.63 2.23
C GLY A 754 -18.77 19.06 3.66
N TYR A 755 -17.52 19.45 3.90
CA TYR A 755 -17.08 19.96 5.20
C TYR A 755 -17.88 21.15 5.71
N ILE A 756 -18.11 21.13 7.03
CA ILE A 756 -18.64 22.21 7.85
C ILE A 756 -17.57 22.57 8.89
N PRO A 757 -17.10 23.83 8.96
CA PRO A 757 -16.20 24.25 10.01
C PRO A 757 -16.99 24.48 11.31
N LEU A 758 -16.50 23.98 12.45
CA LEU A 758 -16.90 24.41 13.79
C LEU A 758 -15.71 25.09 14.46
N GLY A 759 -15.93 26.26 15.07
CA GLY A 759 -14.91 27.05 15.75
C GLY A 759 -15.12 27.13 17.25
N THR A 760 -14.04 27.17 18.04
CA THR A 760 -14.11 27.45 19.48
C THR A 760 -12.90 28.21 20.02
N GLY A 761 -13.06 28.82 21.19
CA GLY A 761 -12.00 29.53 21.92
C GLY A 761 -11.30 28.67 23.00
N SER A 762 -11.84 27.50 23.33
CA SER A 762 -11.34 26.63 24.41
C SER A 762 -11.69 25.17 24.14
N LEU A 763 -10.77 24.24 24.40
CA LEU A 763 -11.05 22.80 24.49
C LEU A 763 -11.24 22.34 25.95
N GLU A 764 -11.38 23.30 26.88
CA GLU A 764 -11.50 23.08 28.31
C GLU A 764 -12.76 23.75 28.89
N GLY A 765 -13.42 23.05 29.81
CA GLY A 765 -14.63 23.50 30.50
C GLY A 765 -15.92 23.20 29.73
N ASP A 766 -16.82 24.19 29.68
CA ASP A 766 -18.10 24.13 28.97
C ASP A 766 -17.88 24.58 27.51
N ILE A 767 -17.44 23.64 26.66
CA ILE A 767 -16.98 23.94 25.30
C ILE A 767 -18.15 24.47 24.45
N GLN A 768 -17.97 25.65 23.85
CA GLN A 768 -18.95 26.25 22.95
C GLN A 768 -18.42 26.14 21.52
N TRP A 769 -19.09 25.32 20.70
CA TRP A 769 -18.81 25.17 19.28
C TRP A 769 -19.74 26.05 18.46
N ASP A 770 -19.17 27.12 17.87
CA ASP A 770 -19.88 27.93 16.90
C ASP A 770 -19.82 27.27 15.52
N TYR A 771 -20.94 27.26 14.79
CA TYR A 771 -20.96 27.03 13.35
C TYR A 771 -20.91 28.41 12.65
N PRO A 772 -19.78 28.81 12.02
CA PRO A 772 -19.62 30.15 11.47
C PRO A 772 -20.63 30.45 10.36
N ALA A 773 -21.27 31.63 10.43
CA ALA A 773 -22.31 32.02 9.49
C ALA A 773 -21.79 32.41 8.09
N ASN A 774 -20.47 32.66 7.95
CA ASN A 774 -19.80 32.92 6.69
C ASN A 774 -18.48 32.14 6.68
N PHE A 775 -18.23 31.41 5.61
CA PHE A 775 -16.97 30.75 5.28
C PHE A 775 -16.97 30.48 3.76
N SER A 776 -15.79 30.39 3.17
CA SER A 776 -15.58 29.94 1.79
C SER A 776 -14.72 28.68 1.86
N LEU A 777 -15.20 27.58 1.29
CA LEU A 777 -14.48 26.32 1.18
C LEU A 777 -14.51 25.86 -0.28
N PRO A 778 -13.63 24.91 -0.67
CA PRO A 778 -13.67 24.24 -1.96
C PRO A 778 -15.03 23.70 -2.39
N THR A 779 -15.13 23.25 -3.64
CA THR A 779 -16.40 22.75 -4.18
C THR A 779 -16.69 21.31 -3.68
N SER A 780 -17.50 21.19 -2.62
CA SER A 780 -17.89 19.90 -1.99
C SER A 780 -16.69 19.03 -1.52
N PRO A 781 -15.77 19.57 -0.70
CA PRO A 781 -14.70 18.79 -0.10
C PRO A 781 -15.25 17.76 0.88
N ARG A 782 -14.68 16.57 0.85
CA ARG A 782 -14.93 15.47 1.77
C ARG A 782 -13.81 15.37 2.81
N HIS A 783 -14.01 14.46 3.77
CA HIS A 783 -13.03 14.06 4.79
C HIS A 783 -11.58 14.19 4.30
N GLY A 784 -10.76 14.92 5.06
CA GLY A 784 -9.42 15.39 4.69
C GLY A 784 -8.83 16.22 5.83
N SER A 785 -7.78 17.00 5.58
CA SER A 785 -6.99 17.62 6.65
C SER A 785 -6.36 18.97 6.29
N VAL A 786 -6.20 19.81 7.32
CA VAL A 786 -5.62 21.16 7.25
C VAL A 786 -4.23 21.18 7.89
N LEU A 787 -3.25 21.78 7.19
CA LEU A 787 -1.89 22.01 7.65
C LEU A 787 -1.58 23.51 7.67
N ALA A 788 -0.98 23.99 8.76
CA ALA A 788 -0.41 25.33 8.85
C ALA A 788 0.92 25.47 8.07
N ILE A 789 1.04 26.54 7.28
CA ILE A 789 2.15 26.79 6.35
C ILE A 789 2.60 28.26 6.37
N THR A 790 3.82 28.53 5.90
CA THR A 790 4.31 29.91 5.72
C THR A 790 3.78 30.55 4.44
N ARG A 791 3.93 31.88 4.30
CA ARG A 791 3.60 32.59 3.06
C ARG A 791 4.43 32.10 1.86
N GLU A 792 5.69 31.75 2.07
CA GLU A 792 6.59 31.23 1.04
C GLU A 792 6.16 29.84 0.55
N GLU A 793 5.73 28.97 1.46
CA GLU A 793 5.17 27.66 1.12
C GLU A 793 3.85 27.81 0.33
N ARG A 794 2.98 28.74 0.77
CA ARG A 794 1.74 29.12 0.08
C ARG A 794 1.99 29.67 -1.32
N ASP A 795 2.98 30.55 -1.48
CA ASP A 795 3.37 31.09 -2.79
C ASP A 795 4.11 30.07 -3.67
N ALA A 796 4.81 29.08 -3.09
CA ALA A 796 5.41 27.97 -3.83
C ALA A 796 4.34 27.01 -4.41
N LEU A 797 3.30 26.71 -3.63
CA LEU A 797 2.11 26.00 -4.10
C LEU A 797 1.41 26.78 -5.24
N ALA A 798 1.19 28.08 -5.04
CA ALA A 798 0.61 28.96 -6.05
C ALA A 798 1.48 29.05 -7.33
N ALA A 799 2.81 29.06 -7.21
CA ALA A 799 3.73 29.09 -8.35
C ALA A 799 3.62 27.85 -9.26
N LYS A 800 3.18 26.70 -8.74
CA LYS A 800 2.97 25.47 -9.53
C LYS A 800 1.53 25.28 -9.99
N TRP A 801 0.56 25.69 -9.17
CA TRP A 801 -0.86 25.31 -9.35
C TRP A 801 -1.88 26.46 -9.24
N GLY A 802 -1.47 27.70 -8.98
CA GLY A 802 -2.36 28.84 -8.75
C GLY A 802 -1.77 30.17 -9.24
N ALA A 803 -1.56 30.30 -10.55
CA ALA A 803 -0.95 31.51 -11.15
C ALA A 803 -1.79 32.79 -10.94
N ASN A 804 -3.10 32.63 -10.77
CA ASN A 804 -4.06 33.67 -10.35
C ASN A 804 -3.89 34.09 -8.86
N LEU A 805 -3.22 33.27 -8.04
CA LEU A 805 -3.04 33.47 -6.59
C LEU A 805 -1.66 34.04 -6.22
N LEU A 806 -0.65 33.79 -7.06
CA LEU A 806 0.72 34.26 -6.87
C LEU A 806 0.87 35.73 -7.28
N VAL A 807 1.22 36.59 -6.32
CA VAL A 807 1.61 37.99 -6.58
C VAL A 807 3.05 38.03 -7.08
N THR A 808 3.29 38.72 -8.21
CA THR A 808 4.61 38.85 -8.83
C THR A 808 5.22 40.24 -8.68
N SER A 809 4.40 41.28 -8.49
CA SER A 809 4.84 42.63 -8.17
C SER A 809 3.71 43.50 -7.62
N VAL A 810 4.08 44.50 -6.83
CA VAL A 810 3.23 45.59 -6.33
C VAL A 810 3.94 46.91 -6.64
N GLU A 811 3.21 47.95 -7.01
CA GLU A 811 3.83 49.25 -7.31
C GLU A 811 4.40 49.90 -6.02
N PRO A 812 5.69 50.32 -5.99
CA PRO A 812 6.28 50.94 -4.80
C PRO A 812 5.63 52.29 -4.45
N VAL A 813 5.41 52.53 -3.16
CA VAL A 813 4.81 53.78 -2.67
C VAL A 813 5.91 54.77 -2.28
N GLU A 814 5.88 55.99 -2.81
CA GLU A 814 6.82 57.06 -2.44
C GLU A 814 6.09 58.16 -1.64
N VAL A 815 6.55 58.45 -0.42
CA VAL A 815 5.94 59.43 0.49
C VAL A 815 7.01 60.38 1.07
N GLU A 816 6.73 61.68 1.13
CA GLU A 816 7.60 62.65 1.81
C GLU A 816 7.01 63.12 3.15
N VAL A 817 7.81 63.11 4.21
CA VAL A 817 7.52 63.72 5.51
C VAL A 817 8.70 64.59 5.96
N ARG A 818 8.53 65.40 7.01
CA ARG A 818 9.64 66.20 7.60
C ARG A 818 10.22 65.53 8.83
N ALA A 819 11.51 65.74 9.06
CA ALA A 819 12.19 65.31 10.28
C ALA A 819 11.48 65.87 11.53
N GLY A 820 11.14 64.98 12.46
CA GLY A 820 10.32 65.28 13.64
C GLY A 820 8.81 65.11 13.45
N ALA A 821 8.36 64.48 12.35
CA ALA A 821 6.97 64.05 12.20
C ALA A 821 6.59 62.97 13.24
N THR A 822 5.33 63.00 13.69
CA THR A 822 4.83 62.03 14.69
C THR A 822 4.28 60.75 14.08
N SER A 823 4.01 60.75 12.78
CA SER A 823 3.48 59.62 12.00
C SER A 823 3.66 59.89 10.50
N VAL A 824 3.48 58.85 9.69
CA VAL A 824 3.36 58.90 8.22
C VAL A 824 2.01 58.30 7.83
N ALA A 825 1.42 58.77 6.72
CA ALA A 825 0.22 58.17 6.15
C ALA A 825 0.60 57.32 4.92
N LEU A 826 0.27 56.04 4.97
CA LEU A 826 0.49 55.07 3.89
C LEU A 826 -0.87 54.61 3.33
N PRO A 827 -0.96 54.21 2.04
CA PRO A 827 -2.22 53.82 1.42
C PRO A 827 -2.69 52.46 1.94
N GLY A 828 -3.99 52.33 2.22
CA GLY A 828 -4.59 51.09 2.74
C GLY A 828 -4.88 50.02 1.68
N THR A 829 -4.82 50.36 0.38
CA THR A 829 -4.89 49.40 -0.73
C THR A 829 -3.81 49.72 -1.78
N LEU A 830 -3.40 48.71 -2.54
CA LEU A 830 -2.51 48.84 -3.69
C LEU A 830 -2.90 47.88 -4.83
N SER A 831 -2.60 48.28 -6.06
CA SER A 831 -2.65 47.41 -7.23
C SER A 831 -1.49 46.40 -7.21
N ALA A 832 -1.84 45.11 -7.17
CA ALA A 832 -0.91 43.99 -7.25
C ALA A 832 -1.08 43.25 -8.59
N THR A 833 0.03 42.83 -9.20
CA THR A 833 0.07 42.08 -10.46
C THR A 833 0.34 40.61 -10.21
N PHE A 834 -0.49 39.74 -10.75
CA PHE A 834 -0.45 38.29 -10.54
C PHE A 834 0.27 37.55 -11.69
N ALA A 835 0.65 36.29 -11.46
CA ALA A 835 1.40 35.49 -12.45
C ALA A 835 0.58 35.10 -13.69
N ASP A 836 -0.75 35.12 -13.61
CA ASP A 836 -1.67 35.03 -14.76
C ASP A 836 -1.72 36.31 -15.61
N GLY A 837 -1.10 37.41 -15.14
CA GLY A 837 -1.12 38.73 -15.78
C GLY A 837 -2.34 39.59 -15.41
N SER A 838 -3.18 39.15 -14.46
CA SER A 838 -4.24 39.98 -13.89
C SER A 838 -3.68 41.03 -12.93
N VAL A 839 -4.46 42.09 -12.71
CA VAL A 839 -4.15 43.15 -11.73
C VAL A 839 -5.37 43.32 -10.83
N ARG A 840 -5.17 43.25 -9.51
CA ARG A 840 -6.24 43.40 -8.51
C ARG A 840 -5.81 44.41 -7.43
N GLU A 841 -6.76 45.15 -6.87
CA GLU A 841 -6.52 45.91 -5.64
C GLU A 841 -6.52 44.93 -4.45
N LEU A 842 -5.50 45.00 -3.61
CA LEU A 842 -5.38 44.26 -2.35
C LEU A 842 -5.27 45.24 -1.19
N SER A 843 -5.77 44.88 0.00
CA SER A 843 -5.56 45.66 1.21
C SER A 843 -4.14 45.46 1.74
N VAL A 844 -3.57 46.48 2.39
CA VAL A 844 -2.18 46.46 2.86
C VAL A 844 -2.07 46.85 4.34
N THR A 845 -1.52 45.94 5.14
CA THR A 845 -1.20 46.15 6.56
C THR A 845 0.28 46.49 6.71
N TRP A 846 0.60 47.75 6.99
CA TRP A 846 1.98 48.25 7.04
C TRP A 846 2.68 48.03 8.40
N ASP A 847 3.98 47.75 8.35
CA ASP A 847 4.87 47.73 9.52
C ASP A 847 4.75 49.04 10.31
N SER A 848 4.75 48.95 11.65
CA SER A 848 4.55 50.11 12.52
C SER A 848 5.70 51.11 12.44
N VAL A 849 5.42 52.32 11.94
CA VAL A 849 6.38 53.44 11.89
C VAL A 849 6.22 54.32 13.13
N THR A 850 7.30 54.53 13.88
CA THR A 850 7.28 55.35 15.10
C THR A 850 7.77 56.78 14.84
N SER A 851 7.51 57.68 15.79
CA SER A 851 8.05 59.05 15.78
C SER A 851 9.57 59.12 15.98
N ALA A 852 10.22 58.02 16.41
CA ALA A 852 11.68 57.94 16.48
C ALA A 852 12.30 57.71 15.09
N ASP A 853 11.67 56.87 14.27
CA ASP A 853 12.14 56.55 12.91
C ASP A 853 12.05 57.78 11.99
N LEU A 854 11.08 58.67 12.27
CA LEU A 854 10.86 59.92 11.55
C LEU A 854 11.62 61.13 12.14
N ALA A 855 12.46 60.93 13.17
CA ALA A 855 13.07 62.03 13.93
C ALA A 855 14.19 62.79 13.19
N ALA A 856 14.85 62.16 12.21
CA ALA A 856 16.01 62.70 11.50
C ALA A 856 15.83 62.63 9.97
N ALA A 857 16.48 63.54 9.25
CA ALA A 857 16.41 63.56 7.78
C ALA A 857 17.15 62.36 7.17
N GLY A 858 16.54 61.71 6.18
CA GLY A 858 17.01 60.44 5.63
C GLY A 858 15.94 59.78 4.74
N SER A 859 15.99 58.45 4.66
CA SER A 859 15.00 57.63 3.96
C SER A 859 14.74 56.37 4.80
N LEU A 860 13.47 56.05 5.01
CA LEU A 860 13.01 54.84 5.68
C LEU A 860 12.28 53.95 4.66
N THR A 861 12.55 52.66 4.66
CA THR A 861 11.78 51.68 3.87
C THR A 861 10.86 50.92 4.81
N VAL A 862 9.56 51.03 4.57
CA VAL A 862 8.49 50.35 5.31
C VAL A 862 7.95 49.23 4.44
N ARG A 863 7.68 48.04 5.00
CA ARG A 863 7.01 46.95 4.28
C ARG A 863 5.56 46.83 4.76
N GLY A 864 4.73 46.13 4.00
CA GLY A 864 3.36 45.82 4.41
C GLY A 864 2.84 44.54 3.80
N ASP A 865 2.03 43.82 4.55
CA ASP A 865 1.45 42.54 4.14
C ASP A 865 0.23 42.75 3.26
N LEU A 866 0.11 41.91 2.25
CA LEU A 866 -1.05 41.86 1.37
C LEU A 866 -2.11 40.96 2.01
N SER A 867 -3.38 41.38 1.93
CA SER A 867 -4.50 40.65 2.53
C SER A 867 -4.70 39.23 1.98
N ASN A 868 -4.15 38.91 0.80
CA ASN A 868 -4.27 37.59 0.19
C ASN A 868 -3.22 36.56 0.66
N GLY A 869 -2.38 36.90 1.65
CA GLY A 869 -1.39 35.98 2.22
C GLY A 869 -0.10 35.78 1.42
N ALA A 870 0.11 36.50 0.31
CA ALA A 870 1.33 36.36 -0.49
C ALA A 870 2.59 36.81 0.29
N ALA A 871 3.73 36.14 0.04
CA ALA A 871 5.04 36.46 0.62
C ALA A 871 5.65 37.75 0.03
N THR A 872 5.16 38.18 -1.14
CA THR A 872 5.53 39.46 -1.75
C THR A 872 4.94 40.64 -0.95
N ARG A 873 5.63 41.05 0.12
CA ARG A 873 5.25 42.25 0.91
C ARG A 873 5.35 43.52 0.04
N ALA A 874 4.35 44.39 0.16
CA ALA A 874 4.38 45.76 -0.37
C ALA A 874 5.55 46.56 0.19
N THR A 875 5.98 47.61 -0.51
CA THR A 875 7.12 48.46 -0.09
C THR A 875 6.79 49.94 -0.24
N ALA A 876 7.07 50.72 0.80
CA ALA A 876 6.96 52.18 0.80
C ALA A 876 8.31 52.83 1.17
N THR A 877 8.77 53.77 0.35
CA THR A 877 9.89 54.66 0.66
C THR A 877 9.35 55.93 1.30
N VAL A 878 9.69 56.15 2.57
CA VAL A 878 9.38 57.36 3.31
C VAL A 878 10.62 58.25 3.31
N THR A 879 10.64 59.25 2.42
CA THR A 879 11.68 60.28 2.37
C THR A 879 11.44 61.29 3.49
N ILE A 880 12.42 61.48 4.36
CA ILE A 880 12.33 62.38 5.52
C ILE A 880 13.17 63.63 5.24
N THR A 881 12.53 64.74 4.90
CA THR A 881 13.23 66.00 4.57
C THR A 881 13.61 66.81 5.80
N ALA A 882 14.79 67.43 5.75
CA ALA A 882 15.30 68.26 6.84
C ALA A 882 14.45 69.53 7.02
N VAL A 883 14.15 69.88 8.27
CA VAL A 883 13.54 71.19 8.59
C VAL A 883 14.54 72.29 8.18
N PRO A 884 14.15 73.25 7.32
CA PRO A 884 15.05 74.32 6.90
C PRO A 884 15.51 75.16 8.10
N THR A 885 16.83 75.24 8.31
CA THR A 885 17.40 76.22 9.24
C THR A 885 17.30 77.61 8.63
N GLU A 886 16.54 78.51 9.25
CA GLU A 886 16.53 79.92 8.81
C GLU A 886 17.95 80.51 8.89
N PRO A 887 18.39 81.28 7.88
CA PRO A 887 19.69 81.92 7.90
C PRO A 887 19.75 82.94 9.06
N GLY A 888 20.71 82.75 9.96
CA GLY A 888 20.75 83.39 11.27
C GLY A 888 20.63 84.93 11.23
N THR A 889 19.76 85.47 12.09
CA THR A 889 19.47 86.90 12.17
C THR A 889 20.70 87.68 12.62
N VAL A 890 21.13 88.66 11.81
CA VAL A 890 22.36 89.44 12.06
C VAL A 890 22.19 90.35 13.29
N THR A 891 23.14 90.29 14.23
CA THR A 891 23.12 91.06 15.48
C THR A 891 23.17 92.58 15.25
N PRO A 892 22.21 93.37 15.75
CA PRO A 892 22.24 94.83 15.63
C PRO A 892 23.12 95.49 16.71
N THR A 893 23.85 96.53 16.33
CA THR A 893 24.67 97.37 17.22
C THR A 893 23.79 98.29 18.09
N PRO A 894 24.10 98.53 19.38
CA PRO A 894 23.23 99.31 20.27
C PRO A 894 23.22 100.82 19.98
N GLY A 895 22.01 101.40 19.97
CA GLY A 895 21.74 102.84 19.99
C GLY A 895 21.01 103.27 21.28
N PRO A 896 21.06 104.56 21.68
CA PRO A 896 20.82 104.95 23.07
C PRO A 896 19.36 105.15 23.50
N SER A 897 19.17 104.99 24.81
CA SER A 897 17.95 105.09 25.62
C SER A 897 17.17 106.42 25.57
N THR A 898 15.84 106.33 25.76
CA THR A 898 15.03 107.23 26.62
C THR A 898 13.68 106.54 26.95
N PRO A 899 12.92 106.91 28.01
CA PRO A 899 12.28 105.88 28.84
C PRO A 899 10.75 105.93 29.01
N GLY A 900 10.15 104.73 29.13
CA GLY A 900 9.40 104.32 30.32
C GLY A 900 7.96 104.80 30.58
N THR A 901 7.06 103.83 30.72
CA THR A 901 5.98 103.85 31.73
C THR A 901 5.70 102.43 32.24
N SER A 902 5.17 102.31 33.46
CA SER A 902 5.13 101.03 34.20
C SER A 902 3.81 100.79 34.93
N THR A 903 3.20 99.62 34.73
CA THR A 903 2.20 99.00 35.62
C THR A 903 2.13 97.48 35.35
N SER A 904 1.90 96.57 36.30
CA SER A 904 2.30 96.46 37.72
C SER A 904 1.58 95.25 38.34
N GLY A 905 2.32 94.24 38.80
CA GLY A 905 1.79 93.14 39.63
C GLY A 905 1.03 92.02 38.88
N THR A 906 0.84 90.83 39.47
CA THR A 906 1.39 90.30 40.74
C THR A 906 1.49 88.77 40.65
N SER A 907 2.57 88.19 41.18
CA SER A 907 2.76 86.74 41.31
C SER A 907 2.35 86.22 42.69
N THR A 908 1.80 85.00 42.76
CA THR A 908 1.69 84.22 44.02
C THR A 908 2.16 82.78 43.81
N SER A 909 3.12 82.36 44.63
CA SER A 909 3.77 81.03 44.63
C SER A 909 3.12 80.06 45.63
N GLY A 910 3.30 78.73 45.44
CA GLY A 910 2.77 77.72 46.37
C GLY A 910 3.44 76.34 46.28
N THR A 911 4.49 76.13 47.07
CA THR A 911 5.19 74.86 47.40
C THR A 911 5.49 74.90 48.93
N PRO A 912 6.10 73.90 49.63
CA PRO A 912 6.53 72.52 49.29
C PRO A 912 6.28 71.42 50.38
N GLY A 913 6.80 70.20 50.15
CA GLY A 913 7.28 69.23 51.18
C GLY A 913 6.31 68.11 51.60
N VAL A 914 6.70 66.97 52.21
CA VAL A 914 7.99 66.24 52.49
C VAL A 914 7.62 64.74 52.74
N VAL A 915 8.45 63.70 52.99
CA VAL A 915 9.80 63.48 53.60
C VAL A 915 10.51 62.27 52.91
N ALA A 916 11.67 61.81 53.39
CA ALA A 916 12.41 60.56 53.04
C ALA A 916 12.41 59.57 54.26
N PRO A 917 13.24 58.49 54.41
CA PRO A 917 14.30 57.91 53.54
C PRO A 917 14.45 56.35 53.50
N GLY A 918 15.39 55.83 52.68
CA GLY A 918 16.37 54.82 53.16
C GLY A 918 16.60 53.51 52.39
N ALA A 919 17.85 53.32 51.88
CA ALA A 919 18.55 52.04 51.58
C ALA A 919 18.01 51.12 50.44
N SER A 920 18.83 50.34 49.70
CA SER A 920 20.30 50.34 49.48
C SER A 920 20.73 49.37 48.36
N ALA A 921 21.82 49.69 47.64
CA ALA A 921 22.73 48.77 46.91
C ALA A 921 22.19 47.94 45.72
N SER A 922 22.98 47.59 44.69
CA SER A 922 24.33 48.07 44.27
C SER A 922 24.64 47.71 42.82
N ASP A 923 25.25 48.66 42.11
CA ASP A 923 26.17 48.61 40.96
C ASP A 923 26.31 47.32 40.12
N ALA A 924 26.12 47.47 38.81
CA ALA A 924 26.65 46.57 37.78
C ALA A 924 27.82 47.23 37.03
N ALA A 925 28.89 46.49 36.74
CA ALA A 925 30.07 47.02 36.06
C ALA A 925 30.81 45.99 35.18
N GLY A 926 30.40 45.90 33.91
CA GLY A 926 31.25 45.71 32.72
C GLY A 926 32.11 44.44 32.53
N LEU A 927 32.20 44.01 31.28
CA LEU A 927 33.49 43.77 30.60
C LEU A 927 33.30 43.82 29.08
N ALA A 928 34.36 44.10 28.32
CA ALA A 928 34.29 44.48 26.91
C ALA A 928 34.85 43.41 25.95
N ARG A 929 34.49 43.50 24.67
CA ARG A 929 35.28 42.90 23.57
C ARG A 929 35.46 43.86 22.39
N THR A 930 36.69 43.89 21.89
CA THR A 930 37.13 44.42 20.59
C THR A 930 36.79 43.42 19.46
N GLY A 931 36.73 43.74 18.17
CA GLY A 931 36.93 45.02 17.47
C GLY A 931 37.78 44.85 16.18
N LEU A 932 37.41 45.53 15.08
CA LEU A 932 38.11 45.57 13.75
C LEU A 932 38.14 44.22 12.97
N GLU A 933 38.26 44.13 11.63
CA GLU A 933 38.23 45.11 10.51
C GLU A 933 37.99 44.34 9.18
N VAL A 934 37.21 44.88 8.22
CA VAL A 934 37.18 44.39 6.81
C VAL A 934 37.02 45.57 5.84
N LEU A 935 37.72 45.52 4.70
CA LEU A 935 37.82 46.60 3.71
C LEU A 935 36.96 46.37 2.45
N LEU A 936 36.34 47.46 1.98
CA LEU A 936 35.92 47.69 0.58
C LEU A 936 37.16 48.18 -0.25
N PRO A 937 37.17 48.24 -1.61
CA PRO A 937 35.98 48.41 -2.47
C PRO A 937 35.97 47.77 -3.90
N SER A 938 34.76 47.77 -4.50
CA SER A 938 34.41 48.08 -5.91
C SER A 938 35.15 47.49 -7.13
N ALA A 939 34.37 46.94 -8.07
CA ALA A 939 34.48 47.24 -9.52
C ALA A 939 33.14 46.96 -10.26
N LEU A 940 32.88 47.68 -11.37
CA LEU A 940 31.70 47.51 -12.25
C LEU A 940 32.01 46.51 -13.40
N GLY A 941 30.98 45.96 -14.07
CA GLY A 941 31.20 45.41 -15.43
C GLY A 941 30.11 44.54 -16.08
N SER A 942 28.94 45.10 -16.43
CA SER A 942 27.97 44.40 -17.31
C SER A 942 28.28 44.64 -18.79
N LEU A 943 28.44 43.61 -19.64
CA LEU A 943 28.05 43.64 -21.07
C LEU A 943 28.15 42.30 -21.86
N LEU A 944 27.05 41.97 -22.57
CA LEU A 944 26.91 41.37 -23.91
C LEU A 944 27.75 40.14 -24.42
N LEU A 945 27.00 39.06 -24.69
CA LEU A 945 26.79 38.42 -26.02
C LEU A 945 27.80 37.41 -26.66
N ALA A 946 27.40 36.13 -26.64
CA ALA A 946 27.45 35.09 -27.70
C ALA A 946 28.74 34.74 -28.50
N ALA A 947 29.31 33.56 -28.19
CA ALA A 947 29.83 32.52 -29.11
C ALA A 947 29.99 31.20 -28.31
N GLY A 948 30.01 29.97 -28.84
CA GLY A 948 29.88 29.46 -30.23
C GLY A 948 30.79 28.23 -30.44
N ILE A 949 30.35 27.22 -31.23
CA ILE A 949 31.06 25.94 -31.58
C ILE A 949 31.02 24.90 -30.42
N ILE A 950 30.27 23.78 -30.45
CA ILE A 950 30.15 22.61 -31.38
C ILE A 950 31.18 21.49 -31.13
N MET A 951 30.68 20.29 -30.79
CA MET A 951 31.21 19.03 -31.35
C MET A 951 30.10 17.97 -31.48
N MET A 952 30.11 17.20 -32.58
CA MET A 952 29.15 16.12 -32.87
C MET A 952 29.77 14.74 -32.60
N ILE A 953 28.94 13.76 -32.21
CA ILE A 953 28.88 12.45 -32.88
C ILE A 953 27.40 12.07 -33.05
N ALA A 954 27.01 11.50 -34.20
CA ALA A 954 25.64 11.07 -34.48
C ALA A 954 25.55 9.81 -35.34
N ARG A 955 24.71 8.84 -34.93
CA ARG A 955 24.19 7.69 -35.71
C ARG A 955 22.89 7.18 -35.05
N LYS A 956 21.83 6.74 -35.75
CA LYS A 956 21.41 6.93 -37.17
C LYS A 956 19.93 6.50 -37.31
N ARG A 957 19.06 7.31 -37.94
CA ARG A 957 17.62 6.99 -38.15
C ARG A 957 17.35 5.92 -39.24
N ARG A 958 16.36 5.06 -38.98
CA ARG A 958 15.25 4.59 -39.87
C ARG A 958 14.04 4.35 -38.96
N ARG A 959 12.79 4.79 -39.16
CA ARG A 959 11.98 5.34 -40.29
C ARG A 959 11.16 4.33 -41.12
N SER A 960 9.96 4.03 -40.61
CA SER A 960 8.68 3.73 -41.28
C SER A 960 7.59 3.89 -40.19
N MET A 961 6.35 4.40 -40.34
CA MET A 961 5.47 4.70 -41.48
C MET A 961 5.09 3.50 -42.36
N THR A 962 3.82 3.15 -42.56
CA THR A 962 2.52 3.57 -41.95
C THR A 962 1.48 2.59 -42.48
N ASP A 963 0.55 2.14 -41.65
CA ASP A 963 -0.87 1.88 -41.91
C ASP A 963 -1.58 1.67 -40.56
#